data_AF-A0A165FDH3-F1
#
_entry.id   AF-A0A165FDH3-F1
#
_cell.length_a   1.000
_cell.length_b   1.000
_cell.length_c   1.000
_cell.angle_alpha   90.00
_cell.angle_beta   90.00
_cell.angle_gamma   90.00
#
_symmetry.space_group_name_H-M   'P 1'
#
loop_
_entity.id
_entity.type
_entity.pdbx_description
1 polymer ?
#
loop_
_entity_poly.entity_id
_entity_poly.type
_entity_poly.pdbx_seq_one_letter_code
_entity_poly.pdbx_strand_id
1 'polypeptide(L)'
;MLNALLFASLLGGFARAQLAPSPVPSGPNFELLDNANSSVWSFDGQWGHFSAASPCPSCLAQPDPAQVQDGTWSDTSTEGASATLVFTGVGLSVFNFCPGPIAPRDPAAPPILFRSDFSFAIDGKPHGALQLADGCAAGDVYNQLVFTISGLTNGRHTFTITNNASSSDLLLDFAVAEKAPASVPPPATTITVPPITSTASTAPPAGTPTPARPPPASNPPASPPPPTGANIHTLDNISPQVVLQGPWGTFTAKTPCPDCLVKPDFAQTFDDSYSELSGEGSATISWTGTSIFLYGICPGTVGTAQFVQSFSFSLDGADAGRHASPAGGCAKNVYRQLLFSKTGLSLSAHKLVITNVQDDVFGRTSDLLLDFAVFDSAGVSEPVPPSGPALPPSGPVSGGLPPPSNPPSSPVPSGAGFLLLDDTSPQIVYDDNWGAISQKAPCAKCATHFDLSKLSHGTYHELSKPGSATIQFAGTGVSVYGVCPGTLSPSGQFLQKFTLAVDGQTDSFAGPKGGCSVNVYNQLLFEITGLPKGQHTATIRNLDSGFTDNPSDLVLDFVVVTTGGLSQPATPALQPGGSGTPSTSESGGTLPPPSNPPASPAAPTGANFRKLDDTSPQIAYDGAWGVISKDAPCASCVTKFDFSQTFNESYHELTAAGTATIAFAGTEVYLYSVCPGTLQGGGQFLQSFTFTLDGTPSGTFNGPAGGCATNVYNQLIYKATAPSGTHTLVITNVEGANAKANPSDLIIDSIIINTAGLDQPAGPASGGNGTSPDSTLDPPSALPTSGTFVDDTDSRWTFAGQVGAISASAPCESCLVQPDASLAYGNTWRDLSSAGSATLTFTGASAAAVYVICPGPLTGKAAGSIFRGVFNISLDGQPQPQWNAPEKGCSETLYNVMVANVTGLDTSTQHTLTVTNVISESPSDLLLDYGVLIESSASSSSSTPTDSGSSSQPTAPPAGSGHSLVPHGTALGFVAALLTFLV
;
A
#
# COMPACT_ATOMS: atom_id res chain seq x y z
N MET A 1 9.87 27.61 -50.36
CA MET A 1 10.96 27.01 -49.56
C MET A 1 11.21 27.69 -48.20
N LEU A 2 10.44 28.71 -47.78
CA LEU A 2 10.60 29.34 -46.44
C LEU A 2 9.48 28.95 -45.43
N ASN A 3 8.40 28.31 -45.87
CA ASN A 3 7.29 27.88 -45.00
C ASN A 3 7.40 26.43 -44.47
N ALA A 4 8.44 25.68 -44.87
CA ALA A 4 8.66 24.30 -44.40
C ALA A 4 9.50 24.21 -43.11
N LEU A 5 10.12 25.32 -42.68
CA LEU A 5 10.96 25.36 -41.48
C LEU A 5 10.22 25.81 -40.20
N LEU A 6 8.97 26.29 -40.30
CA LEU A 6 8.21 26.74 -39.12
C LEU A 6 7.29 25.67 -38.49
N PHE A 7 7.10 24.52 -39.15
CA PHE A 7 6.23 23.45 -38.64
C PHE A 7 6.96 22.38 -37.80
N ALA A 8 8.29 22.41 -37.72
CA ALA A 8 9.08 21.42 -36.97
C ALA A 8 9.34 21.78 -35.50
N SER A 9 8.97 22.97 -35.03
CA SER A 9 9.31 23.49 -33.69
C SER A 9 8.15 23.51 -32.68
N LEU A 10 7.06 22.76 -32.92
CA LEU A 10 5.86 22.74 -32.05
C LEU A 10 5.55 21.37 -31.42
N LEU A 11 6.48 20.41 -31.45
CA LEU A 11 6.38 19.15 -30.70
C LEU A 11 7.37 19.16 -29.54
N GLY A 12 7.07 19.95 -28.51
CA GLY A 12 7.87 20.06 -27.30
C GLY A 12 7.36 19.15 -26.18
N GLY A 13 8.07 18.03 -25.98
CA GLY A 13 8.44 17.48 -24.67
C GLY A 13 7.33 17.03 -23.70
N PHE A 14 6.82 15.82 -23.87
CA PHE A 14 6.37 15.03 -22.71
C PHE A 14 7.61 14.38 -22.10
N ALA A 15 8.03 14.83 -20.92
CA ALA A 15 8.99 14.09 -20.10
C ALA A 15 8.31 12.79 -19.63
N ARG A 16 8.74 11.66 -20.19
CA ARG A 16 8.25 10.33 -19.80
C ARG A 16 9.01 9.85 -18.55
N ALA A 17 8.32 9.14 -17.68
CA ALA A 17 8.89 8.60 -16.45
C ALA A 17 10.05 7.65 -16.77
N GLN A 18 11.23 7.98 -16.27
CA GLN A 18 12.45 7.19 -16.41
C GLN A 18 12.58 6.29 -15.17
N LEU A 19 12.94 5.02 -15.38
CA LEU A 19 13.28 4.11 -14.28
C LEU A 19 14.70 4.43 -13.78
N ALA A 20 14.82 4.71 -12.49
CA ALA A 20 16.11 4.94 -11.83
C ALA A 20 16.71 3.60 -11.35
N PRO A 21 18.04 3.53 -11.13
CA PRO A 21 18.68 2.35 -10.54
C PRO A 21 17.97 1.99 -9.23
N SER A 22 17.59 0.73 -9.09
CA SER A 22 16.87 0.27 -7.90
C SER A 22 17.87 -0.21 -6.84
N PRO A 23 17.69 0.14 -5.56
CA PRO A 23 18.52 -0.41 -4.50
C PRO A 23 18.35 -1.94 -4.44
N VAL A 24 19.47 -2.65 -4.33
CA VAL A 24 19.50 -4.11 -4.25
C VAL A 24 19.11 -4.54 -2.83
N PRO A 25 18.07 -5.38 -2.65
CA PRO A 25 17.74 -5.94 -1.34
C PRO A 25 18.93 -6.71 -0.76
N SER A 26 19.27 -6.45 0.51
CA SER A 26 20.40 -7.09 1.18
C SER A 26 20.03 -7.47 2.62
N GLY A 27 20.61 -8.54 3.13
CA GLY A 27 20.33 -9.08 4.46
C GLY A 27 20.45 -10.61 4.53
N PRO A 28 20.35 -11.23 5.71
CA PRO A 28 20.52 -12.68 5.92
C PRO A 28 19.44 -13.52 5.25
N ASN A 29 18.27 -12.92 5.07
CA ASN A 29 17.14 -13.52 4.41
C ASN A 29 17.18 -13.25 2.91
N PHE A 30 18.24 -12.65 2.37
CA PHE A 30 18.40 -12.44 0.94
C PHE A 30 19.59 -13.25 0.44
N GLU A 31 19.36 -14.02 -0.60
CA GLU A 31 20.38 -14.78 -1.29
C GLU A 31 20.62 -14.16 -2.66
N LEU A 32 21.84 -13.67 -2.86
CA LEU A 32 22.31 -13.19 -4.15
C LEU A 32 22.58 -14.40 -5.06
N LEU A 33 22.00 -14.38 -6.26
CA LEU A 33 22.02 -15.45 -7.24
C LEU A 33 22.61 -14.91 -8.55
N ASP A 34 23.93 -14.87 -8.60
CA ASP A 34 24.72 -14.42 -9.74
C ASP A 34 24.48 -15.30 -10.98
N ASN A 35 24.39 -14.69 -12.17
CA ASN A 35 24.13 -15.40 -13.42
C ASN A 35 25.23 -16.38 -13.86
N ALA A 36 26.48 -16.21 -13.39
CA ALA A 36 27.58 -17.14 -13.65
C ALA A 36 27.43 -18.42 -12.83
N ASN A 37 26.54 -18.43 -11.83
CA ASN A 37 26.25 -19.61 -11.03
C ASN A 37 25.36 -20.61 -11.78
N SER A 38 26.00 -21.43 -12.61
CA SER A 38 25.37 -22.55 -13.35
C SER A 38 24.70 -23.63 -12.49
N SER A 39 24.85 -23.60 -11.16
CA SER A 39 24.12 -24.52 -10.28
C SER A 39 22.68 -24.08 -10.01
N VAL A 40 22.38 -22.79 -10.20
CA VAL A 40 21.03 -22.20 -10.01
C VAL A 40 20.45 -21.65 -11.29
N TRP A 41 21.30 -21.17 -12.22
CA TRP A 41 20.88 -20.71 -13.54
C TRP A 41 21.08 -21.80 -14.61
N SER A 42 20.10 -21.91 -15.49
CA SER A 42 20.19 -22.68 -16.73
C SER A 42 19.70 -21.82 -17.88
N PHE A 43 20.39 -21.90 -19.02
CA PHE A 43 20.16 -21.04 -20.17
C PHE A 43 19.78 -21.92 -21.36
N ASP A 44 18.66 -21.60 -22.00
CA ASP A 44 18.17 -22.25 -23.21
C ASP A 44 18.13 -21.27 -24.37
N GLY A 45 18.49 -21.75 -25.57
CA GLY A 45 18.77 -20.91 -26.74
C GLY A 45 20.21 -20.41 -26.82
N GLN A 46 20.43 -19.39 -27.65
CA GLN A 46 21.77 -18.81 -27.84
C GLN A 46 22.04 -17.72 -26.80
N TRP A 47 22.86 -18.05 -25.81
CA TRP A 47 23.31 -17.12 -24.77
C TRP A 47 24.82 -16.87 -24.86
N GLY A 48 25.21 -15.62 -24.71
CA GLY A 48 26.57 -15.22 -24.38
C GLY A 48 26.77 -15.20 -22.87
N HIS A 49 27.92 -15.67 -22.39
CA HIS A 49 28.34 -15.54 -21.00
C HIS A 49 29.67 -14.83 -20.97
N PHE A 50 29.70 -13.66 -20.33
CA PHE A 50 30.84 -12.78 -20.38
C PHE A 50 31.29 -12.39 -18.99
N SER A 51 32.55 -12.00 -18.94
CA SER A 51 33.16 -11.47 -17.73
C SER A 51 34.19 -10.43 -18.06
N ALA A 52 34.70 -9.72 -17.06
CA ALA A 52 35.85 -8.83 -17.21
C ALA A 52 37.05 -9.52 -17.91
N ALA A 53 37.25 -10.83 -17.67
CA ALA A 53 38.35 -11.61 -18.24
C ALA A 53 38.07 -12.10 -19.68
N SER A 54 36.80 -12.14 -20.08
CA SER A 54 36.36 -12.60 -21.40
C SER A 54 35.18 -11.73 -21.87
N PRO A 55 35.44 -10.45 -22.22
CA PRO A 55 34.39 -9.56 -22.70
C PRO A 55 33.91 -10.00 -24.08
N CYS A 56 32.72 -9.58 -24.49
CA CYS A 56 32.19 -9.83 -25.83
C CYS A 56 32.66 -8.77 -26.84
N PRO A 57 33.69 -9.01 -27.68
CA PRO A 57 34.21 -7.97 -28.55
C PRO A 57 33.27 -7.65 -29.72
N SER A 58 32.33 -8.55 -30.01
CA SER A 58 31.35 -8.45 -31.09
C SER A 58 29.97 -7.98 -30.64
N CYS A 59 29.70 -7.94 -29.33
CA CYS A 59 28.39 -7.50 -28.83
C CYS A 59 28.26 -5.99 -29.02
N LEU A 60 27.04 -5.56 -29.37
CA LEU A 60 26.74 -4.14 -29.51
C LEU A 60 26.81 -3.46 -28.15
N ALA A 61 26.14 -4.03 -27.15
CA ALA A 61 26.26 -3.61 -25.76
C ALA A 61 27.49 -4.24 -25.09
N GLN A 62 28.28 -3.42 -24.39
CA GLN A 62 29.43 -3.85 -23.60
C GLN A 62 29.31 -3.23 -22.21
N PRO A 63 28.59 -3.88 -21.27
CA PRO A 63 28.50 -3.40 -19.89
C PRO A 63 29.90 -3.21 -19.30
N ASP A 64 30.08 -2.16 -18.50
CA ASP A 64 31.28 -1.96 -17.71
C ASP A 64 31.38 -3.09 -16.68
N PRO A 65 32.40 -3.98 -16.77
CA PRO A 65 32.52 -5.10 -15.85
C PRO A 65 32.69 -4.67 -14.38
N ALA A 66 33.04 -3.42 -14.11
CA ALA A 66 33.12 -2.91 -12.73
C ALA A 66 31.75 -2.58 -12.13
N GLN A 67 30.68 -2.56 -12.93
CA GLN A 67 29.33 -2.14 -12.52
C GLN A 67 28.28 -3.25 -12.57
N VAL A 68 28.60 -4.40 -13.19
CA VAL A 68 27.78 -5.62 -13.13
C VAL A 68 28.23 -6.51 -11.98
N GLN A 69 27.34 -7.33 -11.45
CA GLN A 69 27.62 -8.18 -10.28
C GLN A 69 28.71 -9.19 -10.61
N ASP A 70 29.69 -9.30 -9.71
CA ASP A 70 30.90 -10.14 -9.83
C ASP A 70 31.68 -9.97 -11.16
N GLY A 71 31.44 -8.87 -11.88
CA GLY A 71 32.01 -8.61 -13.19
C GLY A 71 31.57 -9.59 -14.26
N THR A 72 30.40 -10.22 -14.10
CA THR A 72 29.81 -11.20 -15.02
C THR A 72 28.44 -10.76 -15.51
N TRP A 73 28.14 -11.02 -16.79
CA TRP A 73 26.81 -10.81 -17.37
C TRP A 73 26.51 -11.91 -18.39
N SER A 74 25.23 -12.16 -18.64
CA SER A 74 24.76 -13.09 -19.67
C SER A 74 23.85 -12.33 -20.60
N ASP A 75 24.00 -12.52 -21.91
CA ASP A 75 23.19 -11.83 -22.90
C ASP A 75 22.53 -12.77 -23.89
N THR A 76 21.43 -12.32 -24.48
CA THR A 76 20.86 -12.91 -25.68
C THR A 76 20.05 -11.88 -26.46
N SER A 77 20.16 -11.95 -27.78
CA SER A 77 19.32 -11.24 -28.75
C SER A 77 18.41 -12.19 -29.53
N THR A 78 18.40 -13.47 -29.14
CA THR A 78 17.66 -14.52 -29.84
C THR A 78 16.24 -14.61 -29.28
N GLU A 79 15.26 -14.39 -30.15
CA GLU A 79 13.85 -14.60 -29.83
C GLU A 79 13.61 -16.04 -29.37
N GLY A 80 12.89 -16.19 -28.25
CA GLY A 80 12.61 -17.46 -27.60
C GLY A 80 13.73 -17.98 -26.70
N ALA A 81 14.91 -17.36 -26.67
CA ALA A 81 15.95 -17.73 -25.71
C ALA A 81 15.48 -17.39 -24.29
N SER A 82 15.71 -18.31 -23.34
CA SER A 82 15.25 -18.17 -21.97
C SER A 82 16.35 -18.49 -20.94
N ALA A 83 16.27 -17.84 -19.79
CA ALA A 83 17.07 -18.16 -18.62
C ALA A 83 16.14 -18.62 -17.51
N THR A 84 16.47 -19.75 -16.89
CA THR A 84 15.71 -20.36 -15.80
C THR A 84 16.56 -20.38 -14.54
N LEU A 85 16.04 -19.76 -13.48
CA LEU A 85 16.62 -19.73 -12.14
C LEU A 85 15.84 -20.66 -11.21
N VAL A 86 16.55 -21.53 -10.51
CA VAL A 86 15.98 -22.32 -9.39
C VAL A 86 16.42 -21.69 -8.07
N PHE A 87 15.45 -21.33 -7.23
CA PHE A 87 15.72 -20.74 -5.92
C PHE A 87 14.82 -21.35 -4.83
N THR A 88 15.12 -21.06 -3.56
CA THR A 88 14.25 -21.42 -2.43
C THR A 88 13.97 -20.19 -1.61
N GLY A 89 12.69 -19.83 -1.43
CA GLY A 89 12.34 -18.57 -0.78
C GLY A 89 10.84 -18.26 -0.74
N VAL A 90 10.54 -17.04 -0.36
CA VAL A 90 9.22 -16.39 -0.29
C VAL A 90 9.10 -15.17 -1.21
N GLY A 91 10.18 -14.81 -1.92
CA GLY A 91 10.22 -13.69 -2.86
C GLY A 91 11.43 -13.75 -3.79
N LEU A 92 11.38 -12.98 -4.88
CA LEU A 92 12.43 -12.88 -5.88
C LEU A 92 12.46 -11.48 -6.50
N SER A 93 13.64 -10.91 -6.67
CA SER A 93 13.89 -9.71 -7.48
C SER A 93 14.97 -9.99 -8.52
N VAL A 94 14.77 -9.60 -9.77
CA VAL A 94 15.69 -9.87 -10.90
C VAL A 94 16.17 -8.56 -11.51
N PHE A 95 17.48 -8.46 -11.69
CA PHE A 95 18.16 -7.26 -12.12
C PHE A 95 18.89 -7.50 -13.44
N ASN A 96 18.71 -6.56 -14.36
CA ASN A 96 19.37 -6.55 -15.67
C ASN A 96 20.23 -5.30 -15.82
N PHE A 97 21.08 -5.34 -16.84
CA PHE A 97 21.69 -4.16 -17.43
C PHE A 97 20.82 -3.66 -18.58
N CYS A 98 20.54 -2.36 -18.59
CA CYS A 98 19.78 -1.71 -19.64
C CYS A 98 20.71 -0.75 -20.42
N PRO A 99 21.15 -1.13 -21.63
CA PRO A 99 22.08 -0.33 -22.41
C PRO A 99 21.47 1.00 -22.84
N GLY A 100 22.30 2.03 -22.84
CA GLY A 100 21.99 3.32 -23.43
C GLY A 100 21.97 3.29 -24.96
N PRO A 101 21.56 4.40 -25.61
CA PRO A 101 21.66 4.54 -27.05
C PRO A 101 23.12 4.41 -27.52
N ILE A 102 23.39 3.48 -28.44
CA ILE A 102 24.74 3.31 -28.99
C ILE A 102 24.88 4.10 -30.28
N ALA A 103 25.93 4.92 -30.33
CA ALA A 103 26.28 5.64 -31.55
C ALA A 103 26.66 4.63 -32.65
N PRO A 104 25.98 4.65 -33.81
CA PRO A 104 26.34 3.77 -34.92
C PRO A 104 27.76 4.07 -35.42
N ARG A 105 28.40 3.08 -36.04
CA ARG A 105 29.72 3.27 -36.69
C ARG A 105 29.67 4.33 -37.78
N ASP A 106 28.53 4.48 -38.45
CA ASP A 106 28.28 5.59 -39.37
C ASP A 106 27.66 6.76 -38.60
N PRO A 107 28.37 7.88 -38.42
CA PRO A 107 27.86 9.04 -37.68
C PRO A 107 26.63 9.71 -38.33
N ALA A 108 26.26 9.34 -39.57
CA ALA A 108 25.04 9.81 -40.21
C ALA A 108 23.79 8.96 -39.88
N ALA A 109 23.97 7.76 -39.32
CA ALA A 109 22.86 6.90 -38.91
C ALA A 109 22.29 7.33 -37.52
N PRO A 110 21.00 7.11 -37.25
CA PRO A 110 20.44 7.33 -35.92
C PRO A 110 21.05 6.38 -34.88
N PRO A 111 21.09 6.76 -33.59
CA PRO A 111 21.49 5.88 -32.49
C PRO A 111 20.75 4.54 -32.55
N ILE A 112 21.47 3.45 -32.32
CA ILE A 112 20.86 2.13 -32.16
C ILE A 112 20.20 2.13 -30.78
N LEU A 113 18.87 1.98 -30.78
CA LEU A 113 18.09 1.83 -29.56
C LEU A 113 17.85 0.35 -29.30
N PHE A 114 18.13 -0.08 -28.08
CA PHE A 114 17.82 -1.43 -27.64
C PHE A 114 16.36 -1.52 -27.23
N ARG A 115 15.71 -2.63 -27.55
CA ARG A 115 14.41 -2.96 -26.98
C ARG A 115 14.57 -3.98 -25.87
N SER A 116 13.73 -3.86 -24.86
CA SER A 116 13.55 -4.92 -23.86
C SER A 116 12.14 -5.45 -24.04
N ASP A 117 12.00 -6.71 -24.43
CA ASP A 117 10.72 -7.39 -24.60
C ASP A 117 10.85 -8.77 -23.96
N PHE A 118 10.50 -8.85 -22.69
CA PHE A 118 10.71 -10.04 -21.86
C PHE A 118 9.39 -10.55 -21.32
N SER A 119 9.21 -11.87 -21.23
CA SER A 119 8.12 -12.49 -20.46
C SER A 119 8.69 -13.21 -19.25
N PHE A 120 7.90 -13.25 -18.18
CA PHE A 120 8.28 -13.84 -16.89
C PHE A 120 7.36 -14.99 -16.51
N ALA A 121 7.91 -16.04 -15.90
CA ALA A 121 7.13 -17.12 -15.31
C ALA A 121 7.71 -17.53 -13.95
N ILE A 122 6.84 -17.95 -13.02
CA ILE A 122 7.19 -18.60 -11.76
C ILE A 122 6.50 -19.97 -11.73
N ASP A 123 7.28 -21.02 -11.48
CA ASP A 123 6.82 -22.41 -11.44
C ASP A 123 6.05 -22.83 -12.69
N GLY A 124 6.51 -22.34 -13.85
CA GLY A 124 5.89 -22.58 -15.16
C GLY A 124 4.62 -21.77 -15.43
N LYS A 125 4.17 -20.94 -14.50
CA LYS A 125 3.00 -20.05 -14.68
C LYS A 125 3.44 -18.66 -15.12
N PRO A 126 2.79 -18.03 -16.11
CA PRO A 126 3.10 -16.66 -16.51
C PRO A 126 2.88 -15.66 -15.37
N HIS A 127 3.78 -14.69 -15.23
CA HIS A 127 3.77 -13.65 -14.18
C HIS A 127 3.97 -12.24 -14.74
N GLY A 128 3.65 -12.03 -16.02
CA GLY A 128 3.69 -10.74 -16.71
C GLY A 128 4.80 -10.65 -17.76
N ALA A 129 4.94 -9.47 -18.34
CA ALA A 129 5.94 -9.15 -19.35
C ALA A 129 6.42 -7.71 -19.17
N LEU A 130 7.62 -7.42 -19.68
CA LEU A 130 8.23 -6.09 -19.71
C LEU A 130 8.50 -5.72 -21.17
N GLN A 131 7.89 -4.63 -21.64
CA GLN A 131 8.17 -4.03 -22.94
C GLN A 131 8.67 -2.60 -22.80
N LEU A 132 9.93 -2.36 -23.16
CA LEU A 132 10.56 -1.04 -23.25
C LEU A 132 10.91 -0.77 -24.72
N ALA A 133 10.14 0.12 -25.35
CA ALA A 133 10.24 0.38 -26.80
C ALA A 133 11.52 1.11 -27.24
N ASP A 134 12.15 1.87 -26.32
CA ASP A 134 13.26 2.79 -26.63
C ASP A 134 14.50 2.60 -25.72
N GLY A 135 14.59 1.45 -25.02
CA GLY A 135 15.70 1.16 -24.09
C GLY A 135 15.83 2.20 -22.97
N CYS A 136 17.01 2.28 -22.36
CA CYS A 136 17.29 3.30 -21.34
C CYS A 136 17.79 4.59 -21.99
N ALA A 137 16.86 5.51 -22.27
CA ALA A 137 17.11 6.72 -23.06
C ALA A 137 18.21 7.67 -22.52
N ALA A 138 18.66 7.52 -21.27
CA ALA A 138 19.62 8.41 -20.61
C ALA A 138 21.05 7.84 -20.52
N GLY A 139 21.34 6.71 -21.18
CA GLY A 139 22.61 6.01 -21.07
C GLY A 139 22.47 4.64 -20.42
N ASP A 140 23.62 4.03 -20.15
CA ASP A 140 23.71 2.73 -19.50
C ASP A 140 23.15 2.77 -18.08
N VAL A 141 22.16 1.93 -17.79
CA VAL A 141 21.56 1.76 -16.46
C VAL A 141 21.88 0.37 -15.94
N TYR A 142 22.66 0.31 -14.85
CA TYR A 142 22.99 -0.91 -14.14
C TYR A 142 21.99 -1.18 -13.02
N ASN A 143 21.88 -2.42 -12.58
CA ASN A 143 20.97 -2.84 -11.52
C ASN A 143 19.51 -2.41 -11.81
N GLN A 144 19.08 -2.51 -13.07
CA GLN A 144 17.71 -2.22 -13.45
C GLN A 144 16.82 -3.37 -12.99
N LEU A 145 15.95 -3.11 -12.02
CA LEU A 145 14.93 -4.06 -11.60
C LEU A 145 13.97 -4.29 -12.77
N VAL A 146 13.89 -5.53 -13.25
CA VAL A 146 13.00 -5.92 -14.36
C VAL A 146 11.85 -6.80 -13.92
N PHE A 147 11.98 -7.46 -12.76
CA PHE A 147 10.95 -8.30 -12.18
C PHE A 147 11.08 -8.33 -10.66
N THR A 148 9.95 -8.32 -9.95
CA THR A 148 9.90 -8.58 -8.52
C THR A 148 8.61 -9.29 -8.14
N ILE A 149 8.69 -10.21 -7.18
CA ILE A 149 7.56 -10.91 -6.59
C ILE A 149 7.83 -11.19 -5.11
N SER A 150 6.80 -11.07 -4.29
CA SER A 150 6.81 -11.39 -2.86
C SER A 150 5.60 -12.27 -2.51
N GLY A 151 5.59 -12.82 -1.30
CA GLY A 151 4.48 -13.63 -0.82
C GLY A 151 4.39 -15.03 -1.44
N LEU A 152 5.48 -15.53 -2.03
CA LEU A 152 5.57 -16.94 -2.43
C LEU A 152 5.53 -17.82 -1.17
N THR A 153 4.93 -19.01 -1.30
CA THR A 153 4.99 -20.01 -0.24
C THR A 153 6.43 -20.42 -0.01
N ASN A 154 6.92 -20.48 1.24
CA ASN A 154 8.29 -20.92 1.49
C ASN A 154 8.56 -22.30 0.88
N GLY A 155 9.38 -22.33 -0.17
CA GLY A 155 9.60 -23.55 -0.94
C GLY A 155 10.59 -23.35 -2.07
N ARG A 156 10.84 -24.44 -2.81
CA ARG A 156 11.65 -24.41 -4.03
C ARG A 156 10.79 -23.88 -5.18
N HIS A 157 11.29 -22.86 -5.85
CA HIS A 157 10.65 -22.21 -6.99
C HIS A 157 11.54 -22.23 -8.22
N THR A 158 10.92 -22.06 -9.38
CA THR A 158 11.58 -21.90 -10.67
C THR A 158 11.12 -20.59 -11.30
N PHE A 159 12.04 -19.65 -11.53
CA PHE A 159 11.78 -18.45 -12.30
C PHE A 159 12.29 -18.64 -13.73
N THR A 160 11.54 -18.17 -14.72
CA THR A 160 11.97 -18.17 -16.12
C THR A 160 11.76 -16.78 -16.71
N ILE A 161 12.78 -16.25 -17.38
CA ILE A 161 12.73 -15.03 -18.19
C ILE A 161 13.00 -15.40 -19.65
N THR A 162 12.14 -14.96 -20.56
CA THR A 162 12.24 -15.28 -22.00
C THR A 162 12.34 -14.00 -22.81
N ASN A 163 13.26 -13.94 -23.76
CA ASN A 163 13.34 -12.86 -24.74
C ASN A 163 12.28 -13.08 -25.83
N ASN A 164 11.32 -12.16 -25.98
CA ASN A 164 10.17 -12.34 -26.86
C ASN A 164 10.38 -11.78 -28.28
N ALA A 165 11.47 -11.07 -28.54
CA ALA A 165 11.66 -10.43 -29.85
C ALA A 165 13.12 -10.46 -30.28
N SER A 166 13.39 -10.73 -31.56
CA SER A 166 14.74 -10.68 -32.12
C SER A 166 15.36 -9.29 -32.15
N SER A 167 14.55 -8.24 -31.94
CA SER A 167 15.00 -6.86 -31.78
C SER A 167 15.29 -6.49 -30.33
N SER A 168 15.01 -7.39 -29.39
CA SER A 168 15.24 -7.18 -27.97
C SER A 168 16.55 -7.83 -27.53
N ASP A 169 17.28 -7.11 -26.70
CA ASP A 169 18.46 -7.64 -26.01
C ASP A 169 18.15 -7.82 -24.52
N LEU A 170 18.30 -9.06 -24.06
CA LEU A 170 18.18 -9.44 -22.67
C LEU A 170 19.58 -9.57 -22.07
N LEU A 171 19.99 -8.59 -21.25
CA LEU A 171 21.28 -8.57 -20.56
C LEU A 171 21.06 -8.83 -19.07
N LEU A 172 21.10 -10.09 -18.68
CA LEU A 172 20.88 -10.57 -17.32
C LEU A 172 22.15 -10.42 -16.48
N ASP A 173 22.01 -9.84 -15.28
CA ASP A 173 23.11 -9.63 -14.35
C ASP A 173 22.99 -10.58 -13.16
N PHE A 174 22.04 -10.36 -12.26
CA PHE A 174 21.82 -11.23 -11.10
C PHE A 174 20.36 -11.21 -10.63
N ALA A 175 20.06 -12.10 -9.69
CA ALA A 175 18.80 -12.07 -8.94
C ALA A 175 19.05 -12.09 -7.44
N VAL A 176 18.03 -11.71 -6.66
CA VAL A 176 18.01 -11.78 -5.21
C VAL A 176 16.77 -12.55 -4.78
N ALA A 177 16.96 -13.72 -4.17
CA ALA A 177 15.87 -14.49 -3.57
C ALA A 177 15.69 -14.13 -2.09
N GLU A 178 14.46 -13.86 -1.68
CA GLU A 178 14.10 -13.69 -0.27
C GLU A 178 13.83 -15.06 0.34
N LYS A 179 14.66 -15.52 1.28
CA LYS A 179 14.46 -16.73 2.08
C LYS A 179 13.44 -16.48 3.18
N ALA A 180 12.61 -17.48 3.46
CA ALA A 180 11.79 -17.43 4.68
C ALA A 180 12.70 -17.30 5.91
N PRO A 181 12.27 -16.57 6.95
CA PRO A 181 12.98 -16.55 8.22
C PRO A 181 13.20 -18.00 8.69
N ALA A 182 14.45 -18.37 8.94
CA ALA A 182 14.75 -19.70 9.45
C ALA A 182 13.94 -19.91 10.74
N SER A 183 12.98 -20.85 10.72
CA SER A 183 12.25 -21.21 11.93
C SER A 183 13.26 -21.74 12.94
N VAL A 184 13.52 -20.98 14.01
CA VAL A 184 14.48 -21.37 15.04
C VAL A 184 14.05 -22.74 15.60
N PRO A 185 14.90 -23.78 15.51
CA PRO A 185 14.60 -25.06 16.14
C PRO A 185 14.36 -24.82 17.64
N PRO A 186 13.33 -25.44 18.26
CA PRO A 186 13.07 -25.26 19.67
C PRO A 186 14.35 -25.58 20.47
N PRO A 187 14.72 -24.75 21.46
CA PRO A 187 15.99 -24.87 22.16
C PRO A 187 16.13 -26.28 22.75
N ALA A 188 17.16 -27.00 22.32
CA ALA A 188 17.51 -28.30 22.89
C ALA A 188 17.70 -28.12 24.40
N THR A 189 16.81 -28.73 25.18
CA THR A 189 16.83 -28.62 26.64
C THR A 189 18.00 -29.45 27.17
N THR A 190 19.17 -28.83 27.30
CA THR A 190 20.32 -29.46 27.95
C THR A 190 20.05 -29.50 29.45
N ILE A 191 19.53 -30.63 29.94
CA ILE A 191 19.37 -30.89 31.37
C ILE A 191 20.76 -31.04 31.98
N THR A 192 21.26 -29.99 32.62
CA THR A 192 22.47 -30.03 33.43
C THR A 192 22.15 -30.72 34.75
N VAL A 193 22.50 -32.00 34.87
CA VAL A 193 22.45 -32.74 36.14
C VAL A 193 23.62 -32.28 37.04
N PRO A 194 23.39 -31.89 38.30
CA PRO A 194 24.45 -31.47 39.22
C PRO A 194 25.34 -32.65 39.66
N PRO A 195 26.61 -32.41 40.01
CA PRO A 195 27.57 -33.46 40.32
C PRO A 195 27.28 -34.10 41.67
N ILE A 196 26.90 -35.39 41.65
CA ILE A 196 26.74 -36.20 42.85
C ILE A 196 28.08 -36.87 43.15
N THR A 197 28.58 -36.62 44.36
CA THR A 197 29.78 -37.18 44.96
C THR A 197 29.71 -38.70 45.04
N SER A 198 30.68 -39.40 44.44
CA SER A 198 30.82 -40.86 44.55
C SER A 198 31.67 -41.26 45.75
N THR A 199 31.12 -42.05 46.67
CA THR A 199 31.90 -42.93 47.55
C THR A 199 31.88 -44.35 47.00
N ALA A 200 33.05 -44.98 47.05
CA ALA A 200 33.39 -46.26 46.45
C ALA A 200 32.66 -47.46 47.10
N SER A 201 32.32 -48.48 46.30
CA SER A 201 32.46 -49.88 46.71
C SER A 201 32.42 -50.86 45.53
N THR A 202 33.38 -51.76 45.57
CA THR A 202 33.77 -52.97 44.81
C THR A 202 32.73 -53.81 44.00
N ALA A 203 33.23 -54.35 42.88
CA ALA A 203 32.67 -55.37 41.97
C ALA A 203 32.78 -56.84 42.51
N PRO A 204 32.54 -57.92 41.70
CA PRO A 204 31.34 -58.46 40.99
C PRO A 204 31.07 -59.95 41.43
N PRO A 205 30.43 -60.92 40.71
CA PRO A 205 29.70 -60.94 39.42
C PRO A 205 28.38 -61.78 39.37
N ALA A 206 27.79 -61.81 38.16
CA ALA A 206 27.00 -62.88 37.52
C ALA A 206 25.48 -62.69 37.39
N GLY A 207 25.00 -62.78 36.13
CA GLY A 207 23.63 -63.19 35.82
C GLY A 207 22.90 -62.32 34.79
N THR A 208 23.04 -62.66 33.51
CA THR A 208 22.16 -62.27 32.39
C THR A 208 20.72 -62.75 32.67
N PRO A 209 19.67 -61.92 32.44
CA PRO A 209 18.81 -62.19 31.28
C PRO A 209 18.16 -60.95 30.61
N THR A 210 18.04 -61.04 29.29
CA THR A 210 16.90 -60.69 28.39
C THR A 210 16.32 -59.25 28.41
N PRO A 211 16.20 -58.56 27.24
CA PRO A 211 15.72 -57.17 27.17
C PRO A 211 14.19 -57.08 27.22
N ALA A 212 13.68 -56.27 28.14
CA ALA A 212 12.29 -55.82 28.18
C ALA A 212 12.13 -54.47 27.44
N ARG A 213 11.06 -54.40 26.66
CA ARG A 213 10.58 -53.29 25.83
C ARG A 213 10.33 -52.01 26.66
N PRO A 214 10.70 -50.80 26.19
CA PRO A 214 10.42 -49.55 26.90
C PRO A 214 8.92 -49.19 26.88
N PRO A 215 8.38 -48.57 27.95
CA PRO A 215 7.02 -48.04 27.96
C PRO A 215 6.88 -46.76 27.12
N PRO A 216 5.67 -46.44 26.61
CA PRO A 216 5.43 -45.27 25.78
C PRO A 216 5.56 -43.97 26.57
N ALA A 217 6.20 -42.97 25.95
CA ALA A 217 6.36 -41.62 26.47
C ALA A 217 5.02 -40.89 26.57
N SER A 218 4.84 -40.17 27.68
CA SER A 218 3.73 -39.26 27.96
C SER A 218 3.77 -38.01 27.07
N ASN A 219 2.60 -37.57 26.61
CA ASN A 219 2.40 -36.40 25.76
C ASN A 219 3.01 -35.10 26.35
N PRO A 220 3.56 -34.21 25.50
CA PRO A 220 4.07 -32.91 25.93
C PRO A 220 2.93 -31.91 26.25
N PRO A 221 3.18 -30.93 27.14
CA PRO A 221 2.22 -29.86 27.43
C PRO A 221 2.00 -28.95 26.20
N ALA A 222 0.79 -28.40 26.08
CA ALA A 222 0.41 -27.47 25.01
C ALA A 222 1.29 -26.20 24.99
N SER A 223 1.71 -25.79 23.79
CA SER A 223 2.49 -24.58 23.54
C SER A 223 1.68 -23.30 23.82
N PRO A 224 2.31 -22.24 24.37
CA PRO A 224 1.68 -20.94 24.53
C PRO A 224 1.46 -20.24 23.17
N PRO A 225 0.44 -19.35 23.08
CA PRO A 225 0.13 -18.60 21.86
C PRO A 225 1.26 -17.62 21.47
N PRO A 226 1.38 -17.26 20.18
CA PRO A 226 2.44 -16.38 19.69
C PRO A 226 2.28 -14.95 20.21
N PRO A 227 3.39 -14.21 20.44
CA PRO A 227 3.34 -12.85 20.93
C PRO A 227 2.81 -11.89 19.86
N THR A 228 1.73 -11.18 20.20
CA THR A 228 1.14 -10.09 19.41
C THR A 228 1.82 -8.76 19.73
N GLY A 229 2.37 -8.10 18.69
CA GLY A 229 2.76 -6.68 18.68
C GLY A 229 4.28 -6.42 18.75
N ALA A 230 4.89 -6.07 17.62
CA ALA A 230 6.24 -5.49 17.59
C ALA A 230 6.17 -3.99 17.89
N ASN A 231 6.94 -3.50 18.86
CA ASN A 231 7.12 -2.06 19.10
C ASN A 231 8.29 -1.57 18.27
N ILE A 232 8.13 -0.51 17.49
CA ILE A 232 9.23 0.09 16.71
C ILE A 232 9.89 1.21 17.54
N HIS A 233 11.21 1.22 17.60
CA HIS A 233 12.05 2.21 18.27
C HIS A 233 13.01 2.85 17.29
N THR A 234 13.28 4.15 17.49
CA THR A 234 14.28 4.90 16.72
C THR A 234 15.37 5.40 17.67
N LEU A 235 16.64 5.26 17.27
CA LEU A 235 17.82 5.73 17.98
C LEU A 235 18.54 6.77 17.16
N ASP A 236 18.61 7.97 17.70
CA ASP A 236 19.46 9.03 17.22
C ASP A 236 20.96 8.72 17.40
N ASN A 237 21.86 9.30 16.60
CA ASN A 237 23.31 9.14 16.70
C ASN A 237 23.88 9.65 18.04
N ILE A 238 23.16 10.53 18.74
CA ILE A 238 23.52 11.00 20.10
C ILE A 238 22.89 10.17 21.22
N SER A 239 22.14 9.11 20.90
CA SER A 239 21.57 8.22 21.90
C SER A 239 22.65 7.58 22.78
N PRO A 240 22.43 7.42 24.10
CA PRO A 240 23.36 6.72 24.99
C PRO A 240 23.57 5.24 24.61
N GLN A 241 22.70 4.67 23.78
CA GLN A 241 22.85 3.33 23.22
C GLN A 241 23.84 3.26 22.05
N VAL A 242 24.25 4.42 21.53
CA VAL A 242 25.28 4.59 20.50
C VAL A 242 26.60 4.98 21.17
N VAL A 243 27.59 4.10 21.10
CA VAL A 243 28.93 4.33 21.64
C VAL A 243 29.90 4.55 20.49
N LEU A 244 30.43 5.77 20.39
CA LEU A 244 31.39 6.18 19.37
C LEU A 244 32.83 5.99 19.88
N GLN A 245 33.67 5.32 19.09
CA GLN A 245 35.09 5.07 19.39
C GLN A 245 35.96 5.56 18.23
N GLY A 246 36.95 6.41 18.53
CA GLY A 246 37.78 7.07 17.52
C GLY A 246 37.57 8.59 17.51
N PRO A 247 38.17 9.32 16.55
CA PRO A 247 38.07 10.77 16.44
C PRO A 247 36.72 11.21 15.83
N TRP A 248 35.62 10.76 16.44
CA TRP A 248 34.28 11.13 16.01
C TRP A 248 34.00 12.60 16.32
N GLY A 249 33.51 13.31 15.31
CA GLY A 249 32.75 14.53 15.48
C GLY A 249 31.29 14.19 15.71
N THR A 250 30.65 14.79 16.70
CA THR A 250 29.20 14.71 16.87
C THR A 250 28.66 16.11 16.78
N PHE A 251 27.87 16.34 15.75
CA PHE A 251 27.44 17.67 15.37
C PHE A 251 25.94 17.76 15.48
N THR A 252 25.49 18.90 15.97
CA THR A 252 24.08 19.25 16.04
C THR A 252 23.90 20.59 15.36
N ALA A 253 22.68 20.98 15.02
CA ALA A 253 22.40 22.34 14.53
C ALA A 253 22.96 23.43 15.49
N LYS A 254 23.02 23.15 16.79
CA LYS A 254 23.57 24.05 17.83
C LYS A 254 25.10 24.03 17.90
N THR A 255 25.74 22.96 17.43
CA THR A 255 27.21 22.78 17.45
C THR A 255 27.66 22.24 16.09
N PRO A 256 27.55 23.06 15.03
CA PRO A 256 27.90 22.63 13.68
C PRO A 256 29.41 22.43 13.59
N CYS A 257 29.85 21.53 12.72
CA CYS A 257 31.26 21.38 12.45
C CYS A 257 31.80 22.59 11.66
N PRO A 258 32.68 23.43 12.25
CA PRO A 258 33.20 24.60 11.53
C PRO A 258 34.11 24.19 10.37
N ASP A 259 34.88 23.12 10.58
CA ASP A 259 36.01 22.72 9.73
C ASP A 259 35.76 21.45 8.92
N CYS A 260 34.56 20.86 8.99
CA CYS A 260 34.25 19.66 8.23
C CYS A 260 34.10 20.01 6.74
N LEU A 261 34.68 19.14 5.91
CA LEU A 261 34.62 19.25 4.46
C LEU A 261 33.17 19.07 3.98
N VAL A 262 32.47 18.08 4.54
CA VAL A 262 31.05 17.87 4.30
C VAL A 262 30.26 18.61 5.35
N LYS A 263 29.24 19.37 4.91
CA LYS A 263 28.33 20.09 5.80
C LYS A 263 26.90 19.68 5.44
N PRO A 264 26.43 18.53 5.97
CA PRO A 264 25.03 18.14 5.80
C PRO A 264 24.12 19.24 6.34
N ASP A 265 23.06 19.53 5.59
CA ASP A 265 21.88 20.22 6.08
C ASP A 265 21.27 19.45 7.27
N PHE A 266 21.41 20.00 8.48
CA PHE A 266 20.89 19.42 9.72
C PHE A 266 19.38 19.20 9.66
N ALA A 267 18.63 20.04 8.92
CA ALA A 267 17.18 19.90 8.80
C ALA A 267 16.75 18.62 8.05
N GLN A 268 17.70 17.93 7.41
CA GLN A 268 17.47 16.66 6.72
C GLN A 268 18.03 15.46 7.49
N THR A 269 18.74 15.69 8.60
CA THR A 269 19.19 14.64 9.52
C THR A 269 18.12 14.37 10.57
N PHE A 270 18.17 13.21 11.20
CA PHE A 270 17.30 12.87 12.32
C PHE A 270 17.73 13.69 13.55
N ASP A 271 16.73 14.26 14.25
CA ASP A 271 16.92 15.10 15.44
C ASP A 271 17.98 16.22 15.30
N ASP A 272 18.14 16.76 14.07
CA ASP A 272 19.12 17.80 13.73
C ASP A 272 20.56 17.45 14.15
N SER A 273 20.90 16.15 14.22
CA SER A 273 22.23 15.67 14.51
C SER A 273 22.78 14.69 13.50
N TYR A 274 24.11 14.63 13.42
CA TYR A 274 24.83 13.53 12.80
C TYR A 274 26.17 13.34 13.49
N SER A 275 26.74 12.15 13.37
CA SER A 275 28.10 11.86 13.80
C SER A 275 28.97 11.58 12.58
N GLU A 276 30.12 12.22 12.52
CA GLU A 276 31.08 12.09 11.42
C GLU A 276 32.39 11.47 11.90
N LEU A 277 32.97 10.62 11.05
CA LEU A 277 34.28 10.06 11.25
C LEU A 277 35.02 9.97 9.93
N SER A 278 36.10 10.75 9.78
CA SER A 278 36.99 10.75 8.59
C SER A 278 38.27 9.90 8.79
N GLY A 279 38.39 9.20 9.91
CA GLY A 279 39.55 8.40 10.29
C GLY A 279 39.18 6.98 10.74
N GLU A 280 40.17 6.22 11.21
CA GLU A 280 39.90 4.92 11.83
C GLU A 280 39.03 5.10 13.09
N GLY A 281 37.98 4.29 13.20
CA GLY A 281 37.07 4.32 14.33
C GLY A 281 35.88 3.40 14.11
N SER A 282 35.04 3.29 15.14
CA SER A 282 33.82 2.50 15.10
C SER A 282 32.68 3.12 15.90
N ALA A 283 31.45 2.85 15.48
CA ALA A 283 30.25 3.09 16.26
C ALA A 283 29.68 1.75 16.74
N THR A 284 29.17 1.68 17.96
CA THR A 284 28.52 0.50 18.52
C THR A 284 27.09 0.85 18.90
N ILE A 285 26.10 0.10 18.41
CA ILE A 285 24.69 0.23 18.76
C ILE A 285 24.27 -1.02 19.52
N SER A 286 23.65 -0.85 20.68
CA SER A 286 23.12 -1.96 21.50
C SER A 286 21.61 -1.85 21.66
N TRP A 287 20.88 -2.93 21.37
CA TRP A 287 19.41 -2.97 21.48
C TRP A 287 18.92 -4.35 21.92
N THR A 288 17.63 -4.48 22.21
CA THR A 288 16.95 -5.78 22.38
C THR A 288 15.80 -5.84 21.39
N GLY A 289 15.86 -6.79 20.44
CA GLY A 289 14.97 -6.77 19.30
C GLY A 289 15.11 -7.97 18.37
N THR A 290 14.29 -7.97 17.32
CA THR A 290 14.28 -8.96 16.23
C THR A 290 14.75 -8.38 14.88
N SER A 291 14.96 -7.08 14.79
CA SER A 291 15.49 -6.39 13.61
C SER A 291 16.23 -5.10 13.96
N ILE A 292 17.07 -4.62 13.04
CA ILE A 292 17.68 -3.29 13.04
C ILE A 292 17.87 -2.78 11.60
N PHE A 293 17.67 -1.49 11.38
CA PHE A 293 17.93 -0.75 10.16
C PHE A 293 18.79 0.45 10.51
N LEU A 294 19.92 0.61 9.85
CA LEU A 294 20.87 1.69 10.09
C LEU A 294 20.85 2.66 8.92
N TYR A 295 20.64 3.94 9.22
CA TYR A 295 20.60 5.01 8.24
C TYR A 295 21.76 5.98 8.48
N GLY A 296 22.30 6.49 7.38
CA GLY A 296 23.33 7.52 7.38
C GLY A 296 23.17 8.48 6.21
N ILE A 297 24.22 9.25 5.98
CA ILE A 297 24.25 10.28 4.93
C ILE A 297 25.33 9.90 3.93
N CYS A 298 24.99 9.77 2.66
CA CYS A 298 25.99 9.72 1.59
C CYS A 298 26.51 11.14 1.36
N PRO A 299 27.79 11.45 1.62
CA PRO A 299 28.31 12.77 1.38
C PRO A 299 28.33 13.09 -0.12
N GLY A 300 27.85 14.28 -0.46
CA GLY A 300 27.98 14.87 -1.77
C GLY A 300 29.42 15.26 -2.07
N THR A 301 29.80 15.34 -3.36
CA THR A 301 31.07 15.94 -3.74
C THR A 301 31.17 17.40 -3.29
N VAL A 302 32.25 17.76 -2.58
CA VAL A 302 32.51 19.14 -2.14
C VAL A 302 33.77 19.66 -2.85
N GLY A 303 33.57 20.54 -3.83
CA GLY A 303 34.67 21.03 -4.68
C GLY A 303 35.27 19.89 -5.50
N THR A 304 36.58 19.65 -5.35
CA THR A 304 37.29 18.52 -5.97
C THR A 304 37.44 17.32 -5.03
N ALA A 305 36.96 17.41 -3.79
CA ALA A 305 37.02 16.30 -2.85
C ALA A 305 35.96 15.25 -3.22
N GLN A 306 36.42 14.01 -3.38
CA GLN A 306 35.58 12.84 -3.59
C GLN A 306 35.63 11.98 -2.34
N PHE A 307 34.46 11.65 -1.82
CA PHE A 307 34.31 10.82 -0.63
C PHE A 307 34.05 9.37 -1.04
N VAL A 308 34.49 8.41 -0.24
CA VAL A 308 34.13 7.00 -0.44
C VAL A 308 33.70 6.47 0.91
N GLN A 309 32.48 6.01 1.04
CA GLN A 309 32.00 5.38 2.26
C GLN A 309 32.36 3.90 2.20
N SER A 310 33.29 3.46 3.04
CA SER A 310 33.67 2.04 3.16
C SER A 310 33.56 1.60 4.61
N PHE A 311 32.55 0.78 4.89
CA PHE A 311 32.22 0.32 6.25
C PHE A 311 32.21 -1.20 6.31
N SER A 312 32.58 -1.73 7.46
CA SER A 312 32.33 -3.13 7.81
C SER A 312 31.40 -3.20 9.01
N PHE A 313 30.55 -4.21 9.04
CA PHE A 313 29.58 -4.41 10.10
C PHE A 313 29.89 -5.73 10.81
N SER A 314 29.89 -5.72 12.14
CA SER A 314 29.85 -6.93 12.94
C SER A 314 28.62 -6.95 13.82
N LEU A 315 27.85 -8.04 13.74
CA LEU A 315 26.66 -8.24 14.56
C LEU A 315 26.94 -9.36 15.57
N ASP A 316 26.83 -9.04 16.85
CA ASP A 316 27.08 -9.96 17.97
C ASP A 316 28.47 -10.62 17.92
N GLY A 317 29.46 -9.89 17.36
CA GLY A 317 30.83 -10.36 17.18
C GLY A 317 31.07 -11.21 15.94
N ALA A 318 30.03 -11.52 15.15
CA ALA A 318 30.16 -12.16 13.84
C ALA A 318 30.27 -11.09 12.73
N ASP A 319 30.98 -11.38 11.65
CA ASP A 319 30.97 -10.52 10.46
C ASP A 319 29.56 -10.49 9.84
N ALA A 320 29.04 -9.30 9.59
CA ALA A 320 27.68 -9.05 9.10
C ALA A 320 27.66 -8.36 7.73
N GLY A 321 28.83 -8.18 7.10
CA GLY A 321 28.96 -7.64 5.75
C GLY A 321 29.66 -6.29 5.69
N ARG A 322 29.64 -5.68 4.51
CA ARG A 322 30.29 -4.39 4.22
C ARG A 322 29.37 -3.49 3.42
N HIS A 323 29.59 -2.19 3.54
CA HIS A 323 28.97 -1.17 2.70
C HIS A 323 30.06 -0.41 1.97
N ALA A 324 29.90 -0.23 0.66
CA ALA A 324 30.77 0.60 -0.16
C ALA A 324 29.91 1.52 -1.03
N SER A 325 30.08 2.85 -0.91
CA SER A 325 29.45 3.78 -1.85
C SER A 325 30.15 3.74 -3.21
N PRO A 326 29.48 4.13 -4.31
CA PRO A 326 30.12 4.32 -5.61
C PRO A 326 31.38 5.21 -5.52
N ALA A 327 32.36 4.91 -6.37
CA ALA A 327 33.59 5.69 -6.42
C ALA A 327 33.30 7.16 -6.74
N GLY A 328 33.59 8.07 -5.81
CA GLY A 328 33.27 9.49 -5.95
C GLY A 328 32.26 10.03 -4.94
N GLY A 329 31.59 9.13 -4.19
CA GLY A 329 30.52 9.50 -3.27
C GLY A 329 29.24 9.80 -4.04
N CYS A 330 28.28 10.45 -3.39
CA CYS A 330 27.06 10.87 -4.07
C CYS A 330 27.26 12.22 -4.77
N ALA A 331 26.46 12.49 -5.82
CA ALA A 331 26.54 13.77 -6.53
C ALA A 331 26.13 14.97 -5.66
N LYS A 332 25.31 14.71 -4.64
CA LYS A 332 24.86 15.63 -3.59
C LYS A 332 24.69 14.81 -2.30
N ASN A 333 24.54 15.47 -1.16
CA ASN A 333 24.22 14.75 0.08
C ASN A 333 22.92 13.94 -0.11
N VAL A 334 22.98 12.64 0.15
CA VAL A 334 21.79 11.76 0.16
C VAL A 334 21.54 11.37 1.61
N TYR A 335 20.43 11.84 2.15
CA TYR A 335 20.02 11.60 3.53
C TYR A 335 19.23 10.31 3.64
N ARG A 336 19.16 9.77 4.86
CA ARG A 336 18.41 8.54 5.17
C ARG A 336 18.81 7.39 4.24
N GLN A 337 20.09 7.31 3.89
CA GLN A 337 20.62 6.22 3.09
C GLN A 337 20.71 4.98 3.98
N LEU A 338 20.09 3.89 3.55
CA LEU A 338 20.20 2.61 4.26
C LEU A 338 21.64 2.09 4.13
N LEU A 339 22.36 2.05 5.25
CA LEU A 339 23.74 1.57 5.32
C LEU A 339 23.80 0.08 5.67
N PHE A 340 22.90 -0.37 6.53
CA PHE A 340 22.82 -1.76 7.01
C PHE A 340 21.39 -2.12 7.40
N SER A 341 20.97 -3.36 7.14
CA SER A 341 19.73 -3.89 7.69
C SER A 341 19.86 -5.36 8.08
N LYS A 342 19.14 -5.73 9.13
CA LYS A 342 19.08 -7.10 9.62
C LYS A 342 17.72 -7.37 10.22
N THR A 343 17.03 -8.38 9.73
CA THR A 343 15.76 -8.87 10.28
C THR A 343 15.90 -10.33 10.71
N GLY A 344 14.91 -10.86 11.42
CA GLY A 344 14.89 -12.26 11.84
C GLY A 344 15.93 -12.60 12.92
N LEU A 345 16.36 -11.61 13.70
CA LEU A 345 17.16 -11.84 14.89
C LEU A 345 16.29 -12.49 15.97
N SER A 346 16.92 -13.30 16.83
CA SER A 346 16.23 -13.80 18.03
C SER A 346 15.86 -12.62 18.92
N LEU A 347 14.71 -12.65 19.59
CA LEU A 347 14.37 -11.60 20.56
C LEU A 347 15.33 -11.65 21.76
N SER A 348 16.46 -10.96 21.64
CA SER A 348 17.57 -10.98 22.58
C SER A 348 18.34 -9.66 22.53
N ALA A 349 19.30 -9.48 23.45
CA ALA A 349 20.21 -8.35 23.37
C ALA A 349 21.17 -8.53 22.20
N HIS A 350 21.28 -7.51 21.36
CA HIS A 350 22.14 -7.46 20.18
C HIS A 350 23.11 -6.29 20.24
N LYS A 351 24.24 -6.46 19.54
CA LYS A 351 25.29 -5.46 19.41
C LYS A 351 25.75 -5.37 17.96
N LEU A 352 25.51 -4.23 17.32
CA LEU A 352 26.01 -3.90 15.99
C LEU A 352 27.24 -3.00 16.15
N VAL A 353 28.36 -3.42 15.58
CA VAL A 353 29.61 -2.64 15.48
C VAL A 353 29.80 -2.23 14.04
N ILE A 354 29.90 -0.93 13.79
CA ILE A 354 30.15 -0.32 12.49
C ILE A 354 31.59 0.17 12.51
N THR A 355 32.47 -0.37 11.68
CA THR A 355 33.88 0.01 11.61
C THR A 355 34.16 0.71 10.30
N ASN A 356 34.71 1.93 10.38
CA ASN A 356 35.18 2.66 9.21
C ASN A 356 36.44 1.98 8.66
N VAL A 357 36.37 1.47 7.44
CA VAL A 357 37.48 0.78 6.78
C VAL A 357 38.21 1.82 5.95
N GLN A 358 39.44 2.17 6.36
CA GLN A 358 40.30 2.94 5.46
C GLN A 358 40.75 2.04 4.32
N ASP A 359 40.17 2.24 3.15
CA ASP A 359 40.72 1.69 1.91
C ASP A 359 41.86 2.61 1.46
N ASP A 360 43.09 2.16 1.66
CA ASP A 360 44.32 2.89 1.33
C ASP A 360 44.52 3.08 -0.19
N VAL A 361 43.72 2.40 -1.01
CA VAL A 361 43.88 2.25 -2.46
C VAL A 361 43.87 3.58 -3.23
N PHE A 362 43.33 4.68 -2.65
CA PHE A 362 43.32 5.99 -3.33
C PHE A 362 43.71 7.20 -2.47
N GLY A 363 44.21 7.01 -1.24
CA GLY A 363 44.50 8.12 -0.33
C GLY A 363 43.28 9.01 -0.03
N ARG A 364 42.07 8.45 -0.12
CA ARG A 364 40.80 9.12 0.18
C ARG A 364 40.39 8.77 1.60
N THR A 365 39.85 9.74 2.34
CA THR A 365 39.26 9.46 3.66
C THR A 365 37.92 8.76 3.43
N SER A 366 37.71 7.65 4.12
CA SER A 366 36.36 7.11 4.25
C SER A 366 35.63 7.92 5.31
N ASP A 367 34.54 8.56 4.91
CA ASP A 367 33.76 9.44 5.78
C ASP A 367 32.46 8.74 6.17
N LEU A 368 32.39 8.31 7.42
CA LEU A 368 31.18 7.72 8.01
C LEU A 368 30.32 8.84 8.59
N LEU A 369 29.18 9.11 7.97
CA LEU A 369 28.17 10.04 8.48
C LEU A 369 26.96 9.23 8.97
N LEU A 370 26.90 9.02 10.28
CA LEU A 370 25.84 8.30 10.97
C LEU A 370 24.69 9.25 11.35
N ASP A 371 23.46 8.82 11.09
CA ASP A 371 22.25 9.61 11.32
C ASP A 371 21.38 8.95 12.41
N PHE A 372 20.69 7.85 12.09
CA PHE A 372 19.86 7.14 13.07
C PHE A 372 19.75 5.64 12.78
N ALA A 373 19.22 4.89 13.75
CA ALA A 373 18.86 3.49 13.60
C ALA A 373 17.40 3.24 14.01
N VAL A 374 16.74 2.28 13.36
CA VAL A 374 15.38 1.82 13.71
C VAL A 374 15.44 0.35 14.07
N PHE A 375 14.82 -0.07 15.16
CA PHE A 375 14.77 -1.47 15.57
C PHE A 375 13.40 -1.82 16.18
N ASP A 376 13.01 -3.08 16.12
CA ASP A 376 11.82 -3.56 16.82
C ASP A 376 12.19 -4.07 18.22
N SER A 377 11.31 -3.92 19.20
CA SER A 377 11.37 -4.65 20.46
C SER A 377 10.04 -5.38 20.65
N ALA A 378 10.07 -6.70 20.76
CA ALA A 378 8.86 -7.44 21.07
C ALA A 378 8.62 -7.36 22.59
N GLY A 379 7.86 -6.34 23.02
CA GLY A 379 7.13 -6.29 24.28
C GLY A 379 7.88 -6.64 25.59
N VAL A 380 9.22 -6.61 25.64
CA VAL A 380 9.94 -6.92 26.87
C VAL A 380 9.78 -5.73 27.82
N SER A 381 8.84 -5.83 28.76
CA SER A 381 8.77 -4.90 29.89
C SER A 381 10.09 -4.97 30.65
N GLU A 382 10.74 -3.83 30.87
CA GLU A 382 11.98 -3.75 31.66
C GLU A 382 11.85 -4.49 33.01
N PRO A 383 12.89 -5.22 33.47
CA PRO A 383 12.88 -5.78 34.81
C PRO A 383 12.89 -4.65 35.84
N VAL A 384 11.80 -4.53 36.60
CA VAL A 384 11.74 -3.65 37.76
C VAL A 384 12.87 -4.04 38.73
N PRO A 385 13.71 -3.10 39.20
CA PRO A 385 14.80 -3.41 40.12
C PRO A 385 14.25 -3.93 41.46
N PRO A 386 14.91 -4.90 42.11
CA PRO A 386 14.41 -5.51 43.33
C PRO A 386 14.32 -4.50 44.47
N SER A 387 13.10 -4.18 44.88
CA SER A 387 12.84 -3.43 46.11
C SER A 387 13.34 -4.21 47.33
N GLY A 388 14.18 -3.56 48.14
CA GLY A 388 14.78 -4.10 49.37
C GLY A 388 13.76 -4.47 50.47
N PRO A 389 14.25 -5.07 51.58
CA PRO A 389 13.44 -5.89 52.47
C PRO A 389 12.56 -5.09 53.43
N ALA A 390 11.32 -5.55 53.59
CA ALA A 390 10.33 -5.03 54.52
C ALA A 390 10.60 -5.45 55.99
N LEU A 391 10.34 -4.53 56.92
CA LEU A 391 10.27 -4.75 58.37
C LEU A 391 8.83 -5.12 58.82
N PRO A 392 8.65 -5.76 59.99
CA PRO A 392 7.48 -6.59 60.34
C PRO A 392 6.31 -5.82 61.02
N PRO A 393 5.15 -6.48 61.25
CA PRO A 393 3.84 -5.83 61.36
C PRO A 393 3.33 -5.63 62.80
N SER A 394 2.41 -4.68 62.95
CA SER A 394 1.51 -4.55 64.10
C SER A 394 0.07 -4.31 63.60
N GLY A 395 -0.87 -5.20 63.96
CA GLY A 395 -2.33 -4.98 63.83
C GLY A 395 -2.92 -4.38 65.10
N PRO A 396 -4.22 -4.60 65.42
CA PRO A 396 -5.42 -4.67 64.57
C PRO A 396 -6.63 -3.89 65.16
N VAL A 397 -7.61 -3.45 64.37
CA VAL A 397 -9.00 -3.16 64.87
C VAL A 397 -10.11 -3.45 63.84
N SER A 398 -10.85 -4.52 64.12
CA SER A 398 -12.31 -4.80 64.03
C SER A 398 -13.30 -3.93 63.22
N GLY A 399 -14.07 -4.59 62.33
CA GLY A 399 -15.54 -4.68 62.47
C GLY A 399 -16.46 -4.35 61.25
N GLY A 400 -17.20 -5.36 60.73
CA GLY A 400 -18.54 -5.19 60.10
C GLY A 400 -18.76 -5.75 58.66
N LEU A 401 -19.73 -6.66 58.48
CA LEU A 401 -20.24 -7.30 57.24
C LEU A 401 -21.81 -7.15 57.20
N PRO A 402 -22.59 -7.56 56.15
CA PRO A 402 -22.66 -7.25 54.68
C PRO A 402 -24.16 -7.03 54.19
N PRO A 403 -24.65 -7.35 52.94
CA PRO A 403 -24.43 -6.93 51.51
C PRO A 403 -25.79 -6.48 50.81
N PRO A 404 -26.07 -6.51 49.45
CA PRO A 404 -25.28 -6.84 48.23
C PRO A 404 -25.47 -5.94 46.95
N SER A 405 -24.56 -6.08 45.95
CA SER A 405 -24.80 -6.43 44.52
C SER A 405 -23.95 -5.69 43.43
N ASN A 406 -23.06 -6.48 42.79
CA ASN A 406 -22.57 -6.53 41.38
C ASN A 406 -21.83 -5.36 40.66
N PRO A 407 -20.97 -5.68 39.65
CA PRO A 407 -19.73 -4.96 39.34
C PRO A 407 -19.77 -4.07 38.07
N PRO A 408 -18.81 -3.13 37.90
CA PRO A 408 -18.59 -2.41 36.64
C PRO A 408 -17.66 -3.20 35.69
N SER A 409 -18.00 -3.12 34.40
CA SER A 409 -17.26 -3.62 33.24
C SER A 409 -15.90 -2.92 33.07
N SER A 410 -14.85 -3.71 32.87
CA SER A 410 -13.52 -3.25 32.43
C SER A 410 -13.53 -2.78 30.97
N PRO A 411 -12.84 -1.68 30.62
CA PRO A 411 -12.57 -1.30 29.24
C PRO A 411 -11.38 -2.09 28.69
N VAL A 412 -11.53 -2.62 27.47
CA VAL A 412 -10.48 -3.27 26.68
C VAL A 412 -9.66 -2.17 25.96
N PRO A 413 -8.31 -2.16 25.98
CA PRO A 413 -7.53 -1.13 25.28
C PRO A 413 -7.42 -1.44 23.78
N SER A 414 -7.75 -0.46 22.93
CA SER A 414 -7.52 -0.48 21.48
C SER A 414 -6.09 -0.07 21.12
N GLY A 415 -5.62 -0.50 19.96
CA GLY A 415 -4.26 -0.28 19.45
C GLY A 415 -3.87 1.18 19.23
N ALA A 416 -2.59 1.42 18.95
CA ALA A 416 -2.01 2.75 18.75
C ALA A 416 -2.74 3.50 17.62
N GLY A 417 -3.50 4.54 17.97
CA GLY A 417 -4.16 5.43 17.02
C GLY A 417 -3.37 6.72 16.78
N PHE A 418 -3.51 7.29 15.59
CA PHE A 418 -3.08 8.65 15.30
C PHE A 418 -4.29 9.58 15.37
N LEU A 419 -4.05 10.83 15.77
CA LEU A 419 -5.03 11.90 15.80
C LEU A 419 -4.52 13.07 14.96
N LEU A 420 -5.23 13.41 13.90
CA LEU A 420 -4.95 14.57 13.07
C LEU A 420 -5.66 15.80 13.64
N LEU A 421 -4.92 16.84 13.96
CA LEU A 421 -5.39 18.15 14.38
C LEU A 421 -5.11 19.13 13.25
N ASP A 422 -6.15 19.52 12.54
CA ASP A 422 -6.06 20.58 11.55
C ASP A 422 -5.60 21.91 12.19
N ASP A 423 -5.03 22.85 11.44
CA ASP A 423 -4.69 24.18 11.94
C ASP A 423 -5.92 24.91 12.51
N THR A 424 -7.14 24.57 12.08
CA THR A 424 -8.38 25.11 12.66
C THR A 424 -8.88 24.36 13.90
N SER A 425 -8.17 23.32 14.36
CA SER A 425 -8.55 22.52 15.52
C SER A 425 -8.59 23.37 16.79
N PRO A 426 -9.66 23.25 17.62
CA PRO A 426 -9.73 23.96 18.91
C PRO A 426 -8.70 23.46 19.93
N GLN A 427 -7.98 22.38 19.63
CA GLN A 427 -6.88 21.90 20.44
C GLN A 427 -5.57 22.66 20.17
N ILE A 428 -5.54 23.48 19.12
CA ILE A 428 -4.46 24.42 18.80
C ILE A 428 -4.93 25.82 19.20
N VAL A 429 -4.23 26.41 20.17
CA VAL A 429 -4.53 27.75 20.68
C VAL A 429 -3.46 28.71 20.18
N TYR A 430 -3.85 29.62 19.30
CA TYR A 430 -3.00 30.69 18.78
C TYR A 430 -3.07 31.93 19.67
N ASP A 431 -1.96 32.66 19.79
CA ASP A 431 -1.97 34.01 20.36
C ASP A 431 -2.28 35.10 19.32
N ASP A 432 -2.40 36.35 19.78
CA ASP A 432 -3.01 37.49 19.06
C ASP A 432 -2.29 37.96 17.78
N ASN A 433 -1.29 37.23 17.28
CA ASN A 433 -0.51 37.61 16.10
C ASN A 433 -0.69 36.68 14.89
N TRP A 434 -1.38 35.55 15.03
CA TRP A 434 -1.57 34.62 13.92
C TRP A 434 -2.66 35.11 12.96
N GLY A 435 -2.37 35.07 11.66
CA GLY A 435 -3.36 35.18 10.61
C GLY A 435 -3.93 33.80 10.34
N ALA A 436 -5.25 33.64 10.50
CA ALA A 436 -5.96 32.48 9.96
C ALA A 436 -6.27 32.75 8.48
N ILE A 437 -5.68 31.96 7.58
CA ILE A 437 -5.95 32.04 6.16
C ILE A 437 -6.78 30.85 5.74
N SER A 438 -7.80 31.14 4.95
CA SER A 438 -8.62 30.14 4.31
C SER A 438 -9.04 30.66 2.95
N GLN A 439 -9.67 29.82 2.15
CA GLN A 439 -10.31 30.24 0.90
C GLN A 439 -11.36 31.35 1.14
N LYS A 440 -11.89 31.44 2.36
CA LYS A 440 -12.97 32.34 2.78
C LYS A 440 -12.45 33.65 3.38
N ALA A 441 -11.22 33.64 3.86
CA ALA A 441 -10.49 34.79 4.35
C ALA A 441 -9.09 34.79 3.72
N PRO A 442 -8.99 34.97 2.38
CA PRO A 442 -7.70 35.04 1.73
C PRO A 442 -6.98 36.28 2.27
N CYS A 443 -5.73 36.09 2.66
CA CYS A 443 -4.96 37.16 3.23
C CYS A 443 -4.58 38.20 2.18
N ALA A 444 -5.26 39.35 2.22
CA ALA A 444 -5.03 40.44 1.27
C ALA A 444 -3.68 41.16 1.44
N LYS A 445 -2.94 40.87 2.52
CA LYS A 445 -1.67 41.53 2.88
C LYS A 445 -0.52 40.55 3.10
N CYS A 446 -0.73 39.27 2.83
CA CYS A 446 0.31 38.27 2.97
C CYS A 446 1.37 38.53 1.92
N ALA A 447 2.63 38.35 2.30
CA ALA A 447 3.71 38.34 1.32
C ALA A 447 3.48 37.18 0.34
N THR A 448 3.14 36.01 0.86
CA THR A 448 2.98 34.73 0.15
C THR A 448 1.53 34.29 0.04
N HIS A 449 1.15 33.83 -1.16
CA HIS A 449 -0.10 33.13 -1.36
C HIS A 449 0.20 31.66 -1.60
N PHE A 450 -0.38 30.79 -0.78
CA PHE A 450 -0.25 29.34 -0.91
C PHE A 450 -1.41 28.77 -1.72
N ASP A 451 -1.12 27.69 -2.43
CA ASP A 451 -2.11 26.87 -3.11
C ASP A 451 -2.91 26.10 -2.06
N LEU A 452 -4.09 26.64 -1.72
CA LEU A 452 -4.96 26.09 -0.69
C LEU A 452 -5.40 24.66 -0.99
N SER A 453 -5.33 24.18 -2.24
CA SER A 453 -5.65 22.78 -2.57
C SER A 453 -4.62 21.78 -2.03
N LYS A 454 -3.44 22.26 -1.61
CA LYS A 454 -2.32 21.44 -1.13
C LYS A 454 -2.17 21.47 0.40
N LEU A 455 -3.01 22.24 1.08
CA LEU A 455 -3.05 22.39 2.53
C LEU A 455 -4.14 21.51 3.13
N SER A 456 -3.94 21.05 4.36
CA SER A 456 -4.97 20.39 5.15
C SER A 456 -6.18 21.30 5.27
N HIS A 457 -7.35 20.78 4.89
CA HIS A 457 -8.63 21.50 4.92
C HIS A 457 -8.64 22.85 4.16
N GLY A 458 -7.66 23.09 3.27
CA GLY A 458 -7.52 24.36 2.57
C GLY A 458 -7.38 25.58 3.49
N THR A 459 -6.87 25.36 4.70
CA THR A 459 -6.59 26.36 5.70
C THR A 459 -5.13 26.34 6.09
N TYR A 460 -4.64 27.48 6.56
CA TYR A 460 -3.36 27.55 7.25
C TYR A 460 -3.40 28.70 8.23
N HIS A 461 -2.66 28.59 9.32
CA HIS A 461 -2.35 29.72 10.18
C HIS A 461 -0.94 30.18 9.88
N GLU A 462 -0.78 31.46 9.56
CA GLU A 462 0.54 32.05 9.42
C GLU A 462 0.84 33.03 10.53
N LEU A 463 2.12 33.29 10.72
CA LEU A 463 2.58 34.26 11.68
C LEU A 463 3.87 34.88 11.19
N SER A 464 3.82 36.19 10.89
CA SER A 464 4.98 37.02 10.47
C SER A 464 5.64 37.79 11.61
N LYS A 465 5.11 37.67 12.84
CA LYS A 465 5.55 38.38 14.04
C LYS A 465 5.85 37.40 15.16
N PRO A 466 6.52 37.81 16.24
CA PRO A 466 6.60 36.97 17.42
C PRO A 466 5.20 36.60 17.92
N GLY A 467 4.99 35.31 18.13
CA GLY A 467 3.70 34.75 18.52
C GLY A 467 3.83 33.25 18.70
N SER A 468 2.76 32.59 19.13
CA SER A 468 2.81 31.21 19.57
C SER A 468 1.53 30.44 19.33
N ALA A 469 1.67 29.16 19.01
CA ALA A 469 0.60 28.19 18.89
C ALA A 469 0.82 27.11 19.95
N THR A 470 -0.19 26.85 20.79
CA THR A 470 -0.13 25.86 21.86
C THR A 470 -1.06 24.71 21.56
N ILE A 471 -0.53 23.50 21.49
CA ILE A 471 -1.25 22.26 21.24
C ILE A 471 -1.31 21.47 22.55
N GLN A 472 -2.52 21.18 23.03
CA GLN A 472 -2.70 20.24 24.15
C GLN A 472 -3.10 18.88 23.59
N PHE A 473 -2.39 17.83 24.00
CA PHE A 473 -2.66 16.50 23.48
C PHE A 473 -2.36 15.37 24.46
N ALA A 474 -3.13 14.29 24.34
CA ALA A 474 -2.85 13.03 25.04
C ALA A 474 -2.17 12.06 24.06
N GLY A 475 -0.94 11.64 24.35
CA GLY A 475 -0.20 10.80 23.43
C GLY A 475 1.17 10.36 23.88
N THR A 476 1.92 9.85 22.92
CA THR A 476 3.33 9.45 23.01
C THR A 476 4.18 10.18 21.95
N GLY A 477 3.61 11.12 21.21
CA GLY A 477 4.34 11.91 20.23
C GLY A 477 3.46 12.96 19.55
N VAL A 478 4.11 13.99 18.99
CA VAL A 478 3.47 15.03 18.19
C VAL A 478 4.38 15.43 17.03
N SER A 479 3.80 15.51 15.83
CA SER A 479 4.46 15.94 14.60
C SER A 479 3.72 17.14 14.04
N VAL A 480 4.40 18.26 13.80
CA VAL A 480 3.83 19.53 13.35
C VAL A 480 4.17 19.73 11.88
N TYR A 481 3.16 19.99 11.06
CA TYR A 481 3.28 20.18 9.62
C TYR A 481 2.86 21.58 9.21
N GLY A 482 3.50 22.09 8.18
CA GLY A 482 3.29 23.45 7.69
C GLY A 482 3.73 23.64 6.26
N VAL A 483 3.91 24.90 5.86
CA VAL A 483 4.46 25.24 4.54
C VAL A 483 5.84 25.82 4.71
N CYS A 484 6.76 25.36 3.85
CA CYS A 484 7.99 26.07 3.60
C CYS A 484 7.78 27.05 2.44
N PRO A 485 7.71 28.38 2.70
CA PRO A 485 7.50 29.34 1.63
C PRO A 485 8.66 29.32 0.63
N GLY A 486 8.30 29.31 -0.64
CA GLY A 486 9.20 29.56 -1.76
C GLY A 486 9.74 30.99 -1.70
N THR A 487 10.95 31.21 -2.22
CA THR A 487 11.53 32.56 -2.32
C THR A 487 10.64 33.50 -3.16
N LEU A 488 10.16 34.57 -2.52
CA LEU A 488 9.50 35.66 -3.21
C LEU A 488 10.55 36.72 -3.57
N SER A 489 10.87 36.84 -4.86
CA SER A 489 11.74 37.89 -5.44
C SER A 489 13.25 37.69 -5.20
N PRO A 490 14.14 38.18 -6.11
CA PRO A 490 15.60 38.06 -6.00
C PRO A 490 16.24 38.71 -4.75
N SER A 491 15.48 39.39 -3.90
CA SER A 491 15.97 40.16 -2.75
C SER A 491 15.47 39.71 -1.37
N GLY A 492 14.57 38.71 -1.27
CA GLY A 492 13.96 38.31 0.01
C GLY A 492 14.05 36.82 0.26
N GLN A 493 14.88 36.40 1.23
CA GLN A 493 14.84 35.04 1.78
C GLN A 493 13.89 35.01 2.98
N PHE A 494 12.92 34.09 2.98
CA PHE A 494 12.16 33.79 4.18
C PHE A 494 13.07 33.07 5.17
N LEU A 495 13.09 33.55 6.41
CA LEU A 495 13.75 32.86 7.51
C LEU A 495 12.69 32.37 8.46
N GLN A 496 12.33 31.09 8.39
CA GLN A 496 11.51 30.49 9.42
C GLN A 496 12.34 30.30 10.67
N LYS A 497 12.03 31.06 11.72
CA LYS A 497 12.73 30.94 12.99
C LYS A 497 11.68 30.78 14.08
N PHE A 498 11.55 29.58 14.62
CA PHE A 498 10.57 29.30 15.66
C PHE A 498 11.14 28.34 16.70
N THR A 499 10.77 28.49 17.96
CA THR A 499 11.04 27.47 18.98
C THR A 499 9.84 26.57 19.10
N LEU A 500 10.05 25.30 19.42
CA LEU A 500 8.98 24.44 19.86
C LEU A 500 9.34 23.84 21.21
N ALA A 501 8.44 23.96 22.19
CA ALA A 501 8.64 23.40 23.51
C ALA A 501 7.57 22.36 23.82
N VAL A 502 7.96 21.14 24.20
CA VAL A 502 7.03 20.12 24.70
C VAL A 502 7.20 19.98 26.21
N ASP A 503 6.11 20.16 26.94
CA ASP A 503 6.09 20.13 28.41
C ASP A 503 7.08 21.10 29.07
N GLY A 504 7.27 22.25 28.42
CA GLY A 504 8.21 23.29 28.85
C GLY A 504 9.68 23.01 28.52
N GLN A 505 10.01 21.82 27.99
CA GLN A 505 11.32 21.54 27.43
C GLN A 505 11.40 22.18 26.04
N THR A 506 12.22 23.22 25.91
CA THR A 506 12.31 24.02 24.69
C THR A 506 13.38 23.48 23.75
N ASP A 507 12.97 23.09 22.55
CA ASP A 507 13.86 22.96 21.41
C ASP A 507 13.75 24.20 20.52
N SER A 508 14.91 24.79 20.24
CA SER A 508 15.01 25.95 19.36
C SER A 508 15.27 25.44 17.96
N PHE A 509 14.30 25.60 17.07
CA PHE A 509 14.44 25.22 15.68
C PHE A 509 14.75 26.47 14.83
N ALA A 510 15.63 26.30 13.86
CA ALA A 510 15.75 27.24 12.77
C ALA A 510 15.32 26.46 11.54
N GLY A 511 14.20 26.85 10.92
CA GLY A 511 13.84 26.29 9.63
C GLY A 511 14.98 26.48 8.63
N PRO A 512 14.96 25.74 7.51
CA PRO A 512 16.06 25.74 6.54
C PRO A 512 16.51 27.16 6.21
N LYS A 513 17.79 27.44 6.45
CA LYS A 513 18.38 28.77 6.21
C LYS A 513 18.23 29.11 4.73
N GLY A 514 17.34 30.06 4.43
CA GLY A 514 17.09 30.56 3.07
C GLY A 514 15.68 30.33 2.55
N GLY A 515 14.80 29.67 3.32
CA GLY A 515 13.47 29.26 2.85
C GLY A 515 13.58 28.16 1.79
N CYS A 516 12.45 27.78 1.20
CA CYS A 516 12.45 26.82 0.10
C CYS A 516 12.57 27.54 -1.24
N SER A 517 13.05 26.86 -2.28
CA SER A 517 13.13 27.43 -3.64
C SER A 517 11.75 27.52 -4.32
N VAL A 518 10.80 26.71 -3.85
CA VAL A 518 9.38 26.69 -4.21
C VAL A 518 8.57 26.42 -2.94
N ASN A 519 7.27 26.73 -2.94
CA ASN A 519 6.41 26.38 -1.81
C ASN A 519 6.41 24.85 -1.62
N VAL A 520 6.87 24.38 -0.46
CA VAL A 520 6.80 22.96 -0.06
C VAL A 520 5.68 22.83 0.97
N TYR A 521 4.62 22.14 0.59
CA TYR A 521 3.43 21.89 1.42
C TYR A 521 3.63 20.63 2.25
N ASN A 522 2.86 20.49 3.34
CA ASN A 522 2.96 19.36 4.26
C ASN A 522 4.41 19.13 4.73
N GLN A 523 5.17 20.20 4.89
CA GLN A 523 6.54 20.15 5.37
C GLN A 523 6.51 19.83 6.86
N LEU A 524 7.17 18.74 7.25
CA LEU A 524 7.41 18.46 8.66
C LEU A 524 8.26 19.59 9.25
N LEU A 525 7.68 20.34 10.19
CA LEU A 525 8.32 21.45 10.90
C LEU A 525 8.97 20.98 12.21
N PHE A 526 8.39 19.96 12.83
CA PHE A 526 8.87 19.39 14.09
C PHE A 526 8.27 17.99 14.30
N GLU A 527 9.03 17.10 14.92
CA GLU A 527 8.52 15.81 15.39
C GLU A 527 9.15 15.48 16.74
N ILE A 528 8.33 14.98 17.65
CA ILE A 528 8.80 14.31 18.85
C ILE A 528 8.02 13.01 19.01
N THR A 529 8.73 11.94 19.26
CA THR A 529 8.16 10.62 19.55
C THR A 529 8.69 10.12 20.88
N GLY A 530 8.14 9.02 21.38
CA GLY A 530 8.58 8.44 22.65
C GLY A 530 8.26 9.27 23.90
N LEU A 531 7.34 10.23 23.81
CA LEU A 531 6.82 10.91 24.98
C LEU A 531 6.16 9.89 25.92
N PRO A 532 6.36 10.00 27.25
CA PRO A 532 5.68 9.12 28.19
C PRO A 532 4.17 9.22 28.00
N LYS A 533 3.49 8.09 27.76
CA LYS A 533 2.03 8.04 27.55
C LYS A 533 1.30 8.92 28.57
N GLY A 534 0.80 10.07 28.14
CA GLY A 534 0.27 11.07 29.05
C GLY A 534 -0.30 12.31 28.36
N GLN A 535 -0.64 13.31 29.16
CA GLN A 535 -0.98 14.64 28.67
C GLN A 535 0.30 15.43 28.42
N HIS A 536 0.34 16.10 27.29
CA HIS A 536 1.45 16.92 26.85
C HIS A 536 0.96 18.27 26.35
N THR A 537 1.85 19.25 26.41
CA THR A 537 1.65 20.58 25.83
C THR A 537 2.81 20.91 24.91
N ALA A 538 2.55 21.00 23.60
CA ALA A 538 3.52 21.53 22.64
C ALA A 538 3.25 23.02 22.41
N THR A 539 4.27 23.87 22.53
CA THR A 539 4.18 25.31 22.29
C THR A 539 5.15 25.68 21.19
N ILE A 540 4.62 26.02 20.02
CA ILE A 540 5.37 26.60 18.90
C ILE A 540 5.43 28.10 19.15
N ARG A 541 6.60 28.74 19.02
CA ARG A 541 6.76 30.19 19.10
C ARG A 541 7.53 30.68 17.90
N ASN A 542 6.92 31.47 17.03
CA ASN A 542 7.68 32.22 16.04
C ASN A 542 8.56 33.23 16.78
N LEU A 543 9.84 33.21 16.48
CA LEU A 543 10.82 34.13 17.03
C LEU A 543 10.94 35.34 16.10
N ASP A 544 11.21 36.52 16.66
CA ASP A 544 11.62 37.66 15.84
C ASP A 544 12.83 37.26 14.99
N SER A 545 12.72 37.43 13.67
CA SER A 545 13.83 37.19 12.75
C SER A 545 15.01 38.11 13.08
N GLY A 546 14.78 39.23 13.77
CA GLY A 546 15.77 40.26 14.06
C GLY A 546 16.11 41.11 12.84
N PHE A 547 15.42 40.89 11.72
CA PHE A 547 15.54 41.66 10.49
C PHE A 547 14.33 42.59 10.37
N THR A 548 14.56 43.90 10.42
CA THR A 548 13.48 44.91 10.29
C THR A 548 12.74 44.84 8.96
N ASP A 549 13.31 44.13 7.97
CA ASP A 549 12.84 44.12 6.59
C ASP A 549 12.44 42.72 6.09
N ASN A 550 12.56 41.65 6.92
CA ASN A 550 12.18 40.27 6.57
C ASN A 550 11.50 39.58 7.76
N PRO A 551 10.16 39.59 7.86
CA PRO A 551 9.47 38.84 8.90
C PRO A 551 9.79 37.33 8.78
N SER A 552 9.92 36.65 9.92
CA SER A 552 9.90 35.20 9.93
C SER A 552 8.46 34.76 9.74
N ASP A 553 8.18 34.10 8.63
CA ASP A 553 6.84 33.58 8.34
C ASP A 553 6.78 32.11 8.74
N LEU A 554 6.16 31.83 9.89
CA LEU A 554 5.80 30.48 10.30
C LEU A 554 4.42 30.17 9.74
N VAL A 555 4.29 29.10 8.95
CA VAL A 555 3.02 28.67 8.35
C VAL A 555 2.69 27.29 8.88
N LEU A 556 1.67 27.19 9.73
CA LEU A 556 1.15 25.95 10.32
C LEU A 556 -0.05 25.45 9.52
N ASP A 557 -0.07 24.16 9.21
CA ASP A 557 -1.09 23.49 8.39
C ASP A 557 -1.85 22.43 9.19
N PHE A 558 -1.15 21.49 9.82
CA PHE A 558 -1.78 20.54 10.73
C PHE A 558 -0.77 19.93 11.71
N VAL A 559 -1.28 19.20 12.70
CA VAL A 559 -0.51 18.51 13.73
C VAL A 559 -0.99 17.08 13.83
N VAL A 560 -0.07 16.11 13.84
CA VAL A 560 -0.36 14.69 14.07
C VAL A 560 0.04 14.34 15.49
N VAL A 561 -0.89 13.80 16.27
CA VAL A 561 -0.65 13.28 17.61
C VAL A 561 -0.64 11.75 17.56
N THR A 562 0.44 11.14 18.04
CA THR A 562 0.48 9.70 18.28
C THR A 562 -0.15 9.43 19.64
N THR A 563 -1.34 8.81 19.69
CA THR A 563 -2.14 8.74 20.93
C THR A 563 -1.69 7.66 21.91
N GLY A 564 -0.94 6.64 21.46
CA GLY A 564 -0.58 5.49 22.28
C GLY A 564 -1.79 4.75 22.88
N GLY A 565 -2.96 4.85 22.25
CA GLY A 565 -4.23 4.31 22.74
C GLY A 565 -4.85 5.12 23.90
N LEU A 566 -4.44 6.37 24.12
CA LEU A 566 -5.16 7.30 24.98
C LEU A 566 -6.32 7.94 24.23
N SER A 567 -7.50 7.95 24.86
CA SER A 567 -8.57 8.85 24.46
C SER A 567 -8.19 10.29 24.85
N GLN A 568 -8.35 11.24 23.93
CA GLN A 568 -8.18 12.65 24.21
C GLN A 568 -9.15 13.13 25.32
N PRO A 569 -8.70 13.99 26.24
CA PRO A 569 -9.60 14.64 27.18
C PRO A 569 -10.52 15.59 26.42
N ALA A 570 -11.81 15.60 26.79
CA ALA A 570 -12.71 16.64 26.32
C ALA A 570 -12.18 18.00 26.78
N THR A 571 -12.00 18.94 25.84
CA THR A 571 -11.58 20.31 26.13
C THR A 571 -12.53 20.92 27.17
N PRO A 572 -12.04 21.47 28.29
CA PRO A 572 -12.90 22.19 29.23
C PRO A 572 -13.56 23.36 28.50
N ALA A 573 -14.89 23.36 28.40
CA ALA A 573 -15.62 24.52 27.93
C ALA A 573 -15.28 25.72 28.82
N LEU A 574 -14.59 26.71 28.28
CA LEU A 574 -14.34 27.98 28.97
C LEU A 574 -15.69 28.60 29.35
N GLN A 575 -16.03 28.53 30.64
CA GLN A 575 -17.16 29.25 31.21
C GLN A 575 -16.90 30.76 31.09
N PRO A 576 -17.86 31.56 30.60
CA PRO A 576 -17.71 33.00 30.56
C PRO A 576 -17.75 33.56 31.99
N GLY A 577 -16.61 34.02 32.49
CA GLY A 577 -16.52 34.76 33.75
C GLY A 577 -17.29 36.08 33.66
N GLY A 578 -18.19 36.30 34.63
CA GLY A 578 -19.15 37.39 34.65
C GLY A 578 -18.55 38.80 34.75
N SER A 579 -19.01 39.66 33.84
CA SER A 579 -19.60 41.00 34.09
C SER A 579 -19.10 41.80 35.31
N GLY A 580 -18.27 42.79 35.03
CA GLY A 580 -18.22 44.07 35.73
C GLY A 580 -18.06 45.23 34.72
N THR A 581 -19.09 46.06 34.58
CA THR A 581 -19.11 47.36 33.85
C THR A 581 -19.42 48.49 34.84
N PRO A 582 -19.15 49.81 34.60
CA PRO A 582 -19.03 50.47 33.28
C PRO A 582 -17.97 51.61 33.12
N SER A 583 -17.63 52.03 31.89
CA SER A 583 -18.05 53.34 31.32
C SER A 583 -17.34 53.74 29.99
N THR A 584 -18.16 54.24 29.04
CA THR A 584 -17.90 55.15 27.88
C THR A 584 -16.93 54.68 26.77
N SER A 585 -17.18 54.80 25.46
CA SER A 585 -18.17 55.53 24.65
C SER A 585 -18.01 55.14 23.16
N GLU A 586 -19.11 55.20 22.38
CA GLU A 586 -19.19 55.41 20.90
C GLU A 586 -18.55 54.32 19.99
N SER A 587 -19.05 53.94 18.81
CA SER A 587 -20.21 54.26 17.97
C SER A 587 -20.08 53.35 16.72
N GLY A 588 -21.17 52.70 16.27
CA GLY A 588 -21.32 52.26 14.87
C GLY A 588 -21.23 50.76 14.59
N GLY A 589 -22.33 50.03 14.77
CA GLY A 589 -22.49 48.65 14.31
C GLY A 589 -23.05 48.56 12.89
N THR A 590 -22.34 47.85 12.01
CA THR A 590 -22.89 47.20 10.82
C THR A 590 -22.69 45.68 11.00
N LEU A 591 -23.73 44.90 10.70
CA LEU A 591 -23.77 43.44 10.90
C LEU A 591 -22.67 42.75 10.07
N PRO A 592 -21.88 41.82 10.63
CA PRO A 592 -20.97 41.00 9.85
C PRO A 592 -21.76 39.95 9.03
N PRO A 593 -21.29 39.59 7.82
CA PRO A 593 -21.89 38.55 7.00
C PRO A 593 -21.75 37.16 7.64
N PRO A 594 -22.62 36.19 7.29
CA PRO A 594 -22.64 34.87 7.93
C PRO A 594 -21.32 34.12 7.72
N SER A 595 -20.83 33.52 8.80
CA SER A 595 -19.69 32.61 8.80
C SER A 595 -19.95 31.40 7.90
N ASN A 596 -18.88 30.91 7.31
CA ASN A 596 -18.90 30.10 6.12
C ASN A 596 -18.35 28.71 6.56
N PRO A 597 -18.95 27.56 6.18
CA PRO A 597 -18.79 26.28 6.89
C PRO A 597 -17.37 25.69 6.87
N PRO A 598 -16.99 24.90 7.88
CA PRO A 598 -15.66 24.29 8.00
C PRO A 598 -15.35 23.34 6.82
N ALA A 599 -14.07 23.24 6.48
CA ALA A 599 -13.59 22.33 5.45
C ALA A 599 -13.56 20.88 5.95
N SER A 600 -13.47 19.94 5.01
CA SER A 600 -13.80 18.53 5.26
C SER A 600 -12.62 17.65 5.65
N PRO A 601 -12.78 16.79 6.68
CA PRO A 601 -11.80 15.80 7.10
C PRO A 601 -11.29 14.92 5.95
N ALA A 602 -9.97 14.68 5.96
CA ALA A 602 -9.32 13.71 5.09
C ALA A 602 -10.00 12.33 5.19
N ALA A 603 -10.11 11.65 4.05
CA ALA A 603 -10.65 10.31 3.94
C ALA A 603 -9.86 9.34 4.85
N PRO A 604 -10.55 8.52 5.66
CA PRO A 604 -9.86 7.49 6.44
C PRO A 604 -9.22 6.46 5.48
N THR A 605 -8.01 6.00 5.83
CA THR A 605 -7.24 5.00 5.07
C THR A 605 -6.92 3.78 5.95
N GLY A 606 -6.87 2.60 5.34
CA GLY A 606 -6.54 1.33 6.02
C GLY A 606 -7.21 0.13 5.34
N ALA A 607 -6.69 -1.08 5.60
CA ALA A 607 -7.12 -2.32 4.94
C ALA A 607 -8.62 -2.67 5.13
N ASN A 608 -9.28 -2.06 6.12
CA ASN A 608 -10.70 -2.26 6.40
C ASN A 608 -11.60 -1.18 5.78
N PHE A 609 -11.06 -0.12 5.17
CA PHE A 609 -11.87 0.94 4.58
C PHE A 609 -12.11 0.66 3.09
N ARG A 610 -13.38 0.68 2.67
CA ARG A 610 -13.79 0.56 1.28
C ARG A 610 -14.47 1.86 0.84
N LYS A 611 -14.03 2.41 -0.29
CA LYS A 611 -14.65 3.57 -0.93
C LYS A 611 -15.67 3.08 -1.96
N LEU A 612 -16.87 3.64 -1.94
CA LEU A 612 -17.94 3.42 -2.90
C LEU A 612 -18.06 4.66 -3.76
N ASP A 613 -18.13 4.42 -5.06
CA ASP A 613 -18.41 5.44 -6.06
C ASP A 613 -19.88 5.87 -6.00
N ASP A 614 -20.20 7.07 -6.45
CA ASP A 614 -21.58 7.55 -6.57
C ASP A 614 -22.40 6.68 -7.55
N THR A 615 -21.74 6.01 -8.49
CA THR A 615 -22.35 5.02 -9.39
C THR A 615 -22.48 3.61 -8.80
N SER A 616 -22.11 3.43 -7.53
CA SER A 616 -22.14 2.11 -6.88
C SER A 616 -23.57 1.55 -6.80
N PRO A 617 -23.80 0.26 -7.16
CA PRO A 617 -25.12 -0.37 -7.05
C PRO A 617 -25.61 -0.53 -5.60
N GLN A 618 -24.75 -0.23 -4.61
CA GLN A 618 -25.13 -0.18 -3.20
C GLN A 618 -25.86 1.12 -2.82
N ILE A 619 -25.94 2.09 -3.74
CA ILE A 619 -26.65 3.34 -3.59
C ILE A 619 -27.91 3.29 -4.47
N ALA A 620 -29.07 3.33 -3.83
CA ALA A 620 -30.36 3.42 -4.51
C ALA A 620 -30.86 4.87 -4.47
N TYR A 621 -31.13 5.42 -5.64
CA TYR A 621 -31.61 6.79 -5.81
C TYR A 621 -33.12 6.82 -6.06
N ASP A 622 -33.86 7.62 -5.28
CA ASP A 622 -35.29 7.88 -5.46
C ASP A 622 -35.52 9.36 -5.74
N GLY A 623 -36.24 9.66 -6.82
CA GLY A 623 -36.40 11.00 -7.38
C GLY A 623 -35.73 11.16 -8.75
N ALA A 624 -35.75 12.38 -9.29
CA ALA A 624 -35.21 12.71 -10.61
C ALA A 624 -33.68 12.98 -10.56
N TRP A 625 -32.92 12.02 -10.04
CA TRP A 625 -31.46 12.12 -9.96
C TRP A 625 -30.83 12.10 -11.35
N GLY A 626 -29.88 13.00 -11.59
CA GLY A 626 -29.01 12.96 -12.75
C GLY A 626 -27.71 12.22 -12.40
N VAL A 627 -27.29 11.31 -13.27
CA VAL A 627 -25.92 10.76 -13.27
C VAL A 627 -25.09 11.60 -14.21
N ILE A 628 -24.00 12.20 -13.73
CA ILE A 628 -23.12 13.03 -14.55
C ILE A 628 -21.71 12.47 -14.45
N SER A 629 -21.10 12.17 -15.59
CA SER A 629 -19.70 11.75 -15.67
C SER A 629 -18.97 12.56 -16.73
N LYS A 630 -17.65 12.46 -16.75
CA LYS A 630 -16.81 13.07 -17.79
C LYS A 630 -17.21 12.66 -19.20
N ASP A 631 -17.69 11.43 -19.37
CA ASP A 631 -18.09 10.87 -20.66
C ASP A 631 -19.54 11.21 -21.06
N ALA A 632 -20.36 11.60 -20.07
CA ALA A 632 -21.73 12.06 -20.25
C ALA A 632 -21.96 13.37 -19.47
N PRO A 633 -21.27 14.48 -19.82
CA PRO A 633 -21.37 15.72 -19.08
C PRO A 633 -22.76 16.33 -19.29
N CYS A 634 -23.34 16.83 -18.20
CA CYS A 634 -24.66 17.41 -18.25
C CYS A 634 -24.65 18.77 -18.99
N ALA A 635 -25.25 18.79 -20.18
CA ALA A 635 -25.30 19.97 -21.03
C ALA A 635 -26.23 21.07 -20.47
N SER A 636 -27.26 20.69 -19.72
CA SER A 636 -28.27 21.59 -19.14
C SER A 636 -27.99 21.98 -17.69
N CYS A 637 -26.98 21.41 -17.06
CA CYS A 637 -26.64 21.70 -15.67
C CYS A 637 -26.12 23.12 -15.54
N VAL A 638 -26.66 23.85 -14.57
CA VAL A 638 -26.29 25.24 -14.33
C VAL A 638 -24.87 25.32 -13.77
N THR A 639 -24.47 24.32 -12.98
CA THR A 639 -23.11 24.17 -12.47
C THR A 639 -22.38 23.09 -13.25
N LYS A 640 -21.15 23.39 -13.67
CA LYS A 640 -20.24 22.41 -14.27
C LYS A 640 -19.10 22.16 -13.29
N PHE A 641 -18.89 20.89 -12.95
CA PHE A 641 -17.81 20.47 -12.08
C PHE A 641 -16.59 20.01 -12.89
N ASP A 642 -15.42 20.11 -12.26
CA ASP A 642 -14.16 19.56 -12.75
C ASP A 642 -14.11 18.08 -12.38
N PHE A 643 -14.41 17.22 -13.34
CA PHE A 643 -14.45 15.77 -13.13
C PHE A 643 -13.12 15.20 -12.63
N SER A 644 -11.98 15.85 -12.89
CA SER A 644 -10.70 15.38 -12.34
C SER A 644 -10.60 15.49 -10.82
N GLN A 645 -11.55 16.21 -10.18
CA GLN A 645 -11.63 16.39 -8.74
C GLN A 645 -12.77 15.59 -8.08
N THR A 646 -13.64 14.96 -8.88
CA THR A 646 -14.63 14.01 -8.37
C THR A 646 -14.03 12.61 -8.34
N PHE A 647 -14.55 11.76 -7.46
CA PHE A 647 -14.18 10.37 -7.43
C PHE A 647 -14.66 9.68 -8.71
N ASN A 648 -13.80 8.87 -9.31
CA ASN A 648 -14.04 8.20 -10.59
C ASN A 648 -14.53 9.09 -11.74
N GLU A 649 -14.24 10.39 -11.69
CA GLU A 649 -14.69 11.34 -12.71
C GLU A 649 -16.23 11.37 -12.91
N SER A 650 -17.02 11.02 -11.88
CA SER A 650 -18.48 11.07 -11.83
C SER A 650 -19.06 11.77 -10.58
N TYR A 651 -20.33 12.15 -10.64
CA TYR A 651 -21.15 12.58 -9.50
C TYR A 651 -22.66 12.42 -9.80
N HIS A 652 -23.47 12.23 -8.77
CA HIS A 652 -24.93 12.23 -8.86
C HIS A 652 -25.50 13.52 -8.30
N GLU A 653 -26.43 14.16 -9.01
CA GLU A 653 -27.09 15.39 -8.55
C GLU A 653 -28.62 15.26 -8.48
N LEU A 654 -29.25 15.99 -7.56
CA LEU A 654 -30.71 16.13 -7.47
C LEU A 654 -31.08 17.54 -7.01
N THR A 655 -31.91 18.22 -7.80
CA THR A 655 -32.43 19.58 -7.54
C THR A 655 -33.82 19.60 -6.86
N ALA A 656 -34.55 18.48 -6.94
CA ALA A 656 -35.89 18.30 -6.36
C ALA A 656 -35.83 17.52 -5.04
N ALA A 657 -36.97 17.40 -4.34
CA ALA A 657 -37.07 16.47 -3.22
C ALA A 657 -36.84 15.02 -3.70
N GLY A 658 -36.06 14.27 -2.95
CA GLY A 658 -35.73 12.87 -3.24
C GLY A 658 -34.76 12.31 -2.21
N THR A 659 -34.45 11.02 -2.32
CA THR A 659 -33.60 10.32 -1.37
C THR A 659 -32.51 9.51 -2.07
N ALA A 660 -31.39 9.33 -1.37
CA ALA A 660 -30.38 8.32 -1.71
C ALA A 660 -30.26 7.37 -0.51
N THR A 661 -30.38 6.07 -0.78
CA THR A 661 -30.36 5.01 0.24
C THR A 661 -29.15 4.13 0.03
N ILE A 662 -28.32 3.98 1.05
CA ILE A 662 -27.06 3.25 0.98
C ILE A 662 -27.15 2.05 1.93
N ALA A 663 -27.03 0.85 1.38
CA ALA A 663 -26.91 -0.37 2.16
C ALA A 663 -25.42 -0.74 2.32
N PHE A 664 -24.94 -0.83 3.55
CA PHE A 664 -23.54 -1.17 3.81
C PHE A 664 -23.37 -2.11 5.00
N ALA A 665 -22.29 -2.90 5.01
CA ALA A 665 -21.87 -3.66 6.17
C ALA A 665 -20.58 -3.06 6.72
N GLY A 666 -20.56 -2.73 8.01
CA GLY A 666 -19.40 -2.06 8.61
C GLY A 666 -19.66 -1.51 10.00
N THR A 667 -18.70 -0.74 10.50
CA THR A 667 -18.73 -0.05 11.78
C THR A 667 -18.69 1.47 11.64
N GLU A 668 -18.34 2.01 10.47
CA GLU A 668 -18.31 3.46 10.23
C GLU A 668 -18.71 3.77 8.79
N VAL A 669 -19.34 4.93 8.59
CA VAL A 669 -19.69 5.47 7.27
C VAL A 669 -19.37 6.96 7.20
N TYR A 670 -18.81 7.38 6.06
CA TYR A 670 -18.43 8.74 5.72
C TYR A 670 -19.03 9.07 4.36
N LEU A 671 -19.79 10.16 4.26
CA LEU A 671 -20.42 10.61 3.02
C LEU A 671 -19.79 11.93 2.56
N TYR A 672 -19.25 11.90 1.36
CA TYR A 672 -18.62 13.04 0.70
C TYR A 672 -19.48 13.55 -0.46
N SER A 673 -19.57 14.87 -0.58
CA SER A 673 -20.41 15.63 -1.50
C SER A 673 -19.59 16.72 -2.20
N VAL A 674 -20.11 17.28 -3.28
CA VAL A 674 -19.58 18.53 -3.85
C VAL A 674 -20.45 19.69 -3.41
N CYS A 675 -19.85 20.70 -2.79
CA CYS A 675 -20.52 21.98 -2.55
C CYS A 675 -20.46 22.85 -3.81
N PRO A 676 -21.57 23.18 -4.46
CA PRO A 676 -21.55 24.00 -5.66
C PRO A 676 -21.15 25.43 -5.34
N GLY A 677 -20.35 26.01 -6.24
CA GLY A 677 -20.00 27.41 -6.22
C GLY A 677 -21.21 28.31 -6.50
N THR A 678 -21.07 29.61 -6.21
CA THR A 678 -22.08 30.62 -6.59
C THR A 678 -22.37 30.59 -8.10
N LEU A 679 -23.65 30.59 -8.48
CA LEU A 679 -24.05 30.58 -9.89
C LEU A 679 -23.64 31.86 -10.62
N GLN A 680 -23.14 31.72 -11.86
CA GLN A 680 -22.98 32.85 -12.77
C GLN A 680 -24.36 33.44 -13.10
N GLY A 681 -24.76 34.48 -12.37
CA GLY A 681 -26.09 35.07 -12.42
C GLY A 681 -26.69 35.42 -11.06
N GLY A 682 -26.02 35.07 -9.95
CA GLY A 682 -26.44 35.41 -8.59
C GLY A 682 -27.51 34.49 -8.01
N GLY A 683 -27.75 33.32 -8.62
CA GLY A 683 -28.54 32.25 -8.02
C GLY A 683 -27.82 31.62 -6.84
N GLN A 684 -28.57 31.21 -5.83
CA GLN A 684 -28.06 30.64 -4.58
C GLN A 684 -28.45 29.17 -4.50
N PHE A 685 -27.47 28.30 -4.23
CA PHE A 685 -27.77 26.92 -3.85
C PHE A 685 -28.04 26.84 -2.35
N LEU A 686 -28.96 25.97 -1.96
CA LEU A 686 -29.20 25.67 -0.55
C LEU A 686 -29.06 24.17 -0.36
N GLN A 687 -27.90 23.69 0.06
CA GLN A 687 -27.76 22.27 0.41
C GLN A 687 -28.41 22.01 1.76
N SER A 688 -29.55 21.35 1.81
CA SER A 688 -30.18 20.94 3.06
C SER A 688 -30.52 19.46 3.03
N PHE A 689 -29.80 18.68 3.83
CA PHE A 689 -29.93 17.23 3.88
C PHE A 689 -30.33 16.79 5.29
N THR A 690 -31.16 15.76 5.36
CA THR A 690 -31.39 15.01 6.60
C THR A 690 -30.89 13.59 6.41
N PHE A 691 -30.34 13.02 7.48
CA PHE A 691 -29.79 11.67 7.48
C PHE A 691 -30.55 10.80 8.47
N THR A 692 -30.88 9.58 8.07
CA THR A 692 -31.28 8.53 9.00
C THR A 692 -30.35 7.34 8.85
N LEU A 693 -29.90 6.78 9.98
CA LEU A 693 -29.13 5.54 10.04
C LEU A 693 -30.01 4.49 10.68
N ASP A 694 -30.29 3.41 9.96
CA ASP A 694 -31.18 2.32 10.37
C ASP A 694 -32.59 2.83 10.76
N GLY A 695 -33.10 3.78 9.98
CA GLY A 695 -34.39 4.44 10.22
C GLY A 695 -34.42 5.41 11.40
N THR A 696 -33.31 5.55 12.13
CA THR A 696 -33.17 6.51 13.24
C THR A 696 -32.58 7.81 12.73
N PRO A 697 -33.17 8.99 13.02
CA PRO A 697 -32.58 10.27 12.67
C PRO A 697 -31.14 10.39 13.20
N SER A 698 -30.19 10.57 12.28
CA SER A 698 -28.75 10.54 12.58
C SER A 698 -28.05 11.86 12.29
N GLY A 699 -28.78 12.89 11.85
CA GLY A 699 -28.25 14.24 11.72
C GLY A 699 -28.91 15.02 10.60
N THR A 700 -28.47 16.26 10.44
CA THR A 700 -28.83 17.12 9.31
C THR A 700 -27.59 17.86 8.85
N PHE A 701 -27.45 18.07 7.55
CA PHE A 701 -26.44 18.95 6.98
C PHE A 701 -27.15 20.16 6.38
N ASN A 702 -26.73 21.34 6.77
CA ASN A 702 -27.12 22.59 6.12
C ASN A 702 -25.84 23.24 5.59
N GLY A 703 -25.68 23.21 4.28
CA GLY A 703 -24.61 23.90 3.60
C GLY A 703 -24.69 25.41 3.77
N PRO A 704 -23.66 26.14 3.29
CA PRO A 704 -23.65 27.59 3.38
C PRO A 704 -24.87 28.18 2.66
N ALA A 705 -25.48 29.21 3.26
CA ALA A 705 -26.53 29.97 2.60
C ALA A 705 -25.96 30.62 1.32
N GLY A 706 -26.40 30.15 0.16
CA GLY A 706 -25.90 30.61 -1.14
C GLY A 706 -25.01 29.62 -1.90
N GLY A 707 -24.72 28.46 -1.33
CA GLY A 707 -23.70 27.55 -1.84
C GLY A 707 -22.31 27.97 -1.38
N CYS A 708 -21.29 27.24 -1.82
CA CYS A 708 -19.91 27.61 -1.55
C CYS A 708 -19.46 28.76 -2.46
N ALA A 709 -18.39 29.47 -2.08
CA ALA A 709 -17.88 30.57 -2.91
C ALA A 709 -17.37 30.05 -4.27
N THR A 710 -16.73 28.87 -4.26
CA THR A 710 -16.35 28.07 -5.43
C THR A 710 -16.85 26.65 -5.24
N ASN A 711 -16.76 25.82 -6.27
CA ASN A 711 -16.97 24.38 -6.09
C ASN A 711 -15.98 23.85 -5.02
N VAL A 712 -16.48 23.11 -4.02
CA VAL A 712 -15.67 22.42 -3.01
C VAL A 712 -15.93 20.93 -3.16
N TYR A 713 -14.93 20.19 -3.62
CA TYR A 713 -14.99 18.74 -3.82
C TYR A 713 -14.68 17.99 -2.53
N ASN A 714 -15.07 16.72 -2.47
CA ASN A 714 -14.80 15.86 -1.33
C ASN A 714 -15.22 16.51 0.01
N GLN A 715 -16.38 17.17 0.05
CA GLN A 715 -16.94 17.73 1.26
C GLN A 715 -17.62 16.64 2.10
N LEU A 716 -17.06 16.27 3.24
CA LEU A 716 -17.68 15.43 4.25
C LEU A 716 -18.96 16.12 4.76
N ILE A 717 -20.11 15.58 4.39
CA ILE A 717 -21.42 16.09 4.81
C ILE A 717 -22.07 15.23 5.89
N TYR A 718 -21.59 14.00 6.09
CA TYR A 718 -22.05 13.11 7.14
C TYR A 718 -21.00 12.08 7.56
N LYS A 719 -20.93 11.80 8.86
CA LYS A 719 -20.12 10.74 9.46
C LYS A 719 -20.91 10.08 10.58
N ALA A 720 -20.89 8.75 10.64
CA ALA A 720 -21.40 8.01 11.79
C ALA A 720 -20.56 6.76 12.08
N THR A 721 -20.58 6.37 13.35
CA THR A 721 -20.08 5.08 13.84
C THR A 721 -21.30 4.26 14.25
N ALA A 722 -21.32 2.99 13.86
CA ALA A 722 -22.36 2.03 14.19
C ALA A 722 -21.71 0.76 14.79
N PRO A 723 -22.46 -0.04 15.57
CA PRO A 723 -22.02 -1.40 15.93
C PRO A 723 -21.69 -2.21 14.67
N SER A 724 -20.88 -3.25 14.75
CA SER A 724 -20.65 -4.09 13.57
C SER A 724 -21.95 -4.75 13.10
N GLY A 725 -22.27 -4.60 11.81
CA GLY A 725 -23.50 -5.13 11.24
C GLY A 725 -23.79 -4.62 9.84
N THR A 726 -24.99 -4.94 9.35
CA THR A 726 -25.55 -4.33 8.13
C THR A 726 -26.37 -3.12 8.53
N HIS A 727 -26.14 -2.01 7.85
CA HIS A 727 -26.76 -0.71 8.10
C HIS A 727 -27.38 -0.14 6.83
N THR A 728 -28.36 0.73 7.02
CA THR A 728 -28.98 1.52 5.95
C THR A 728 -28.86 3.01 6.28
N LEU A 729 -28.11 3.75 5.47
CA LEU A 729 -28.05 5.21 5.53
C LEU A 729 -29.00 5.79 4.48
N VAL A 730 -30.02 6.56 4.92
CA VAL A 730 -30.91 7.31 4.02
C VAL A 730 -30.58 8.78 4.10
N ILE A 731 -30.27 9.38 2.95
CA ILE A 731 -30.02 10.80 2.75
C ILE A 731 -31.27 11.38 2.09
N THR A 732 -31.89 12.38 2.70
CA THR A 732 -33.08 13.04 2.13
C THR A 732 -32.75 14.48 1.81
N ASN A 733 -32.96 14.87 0.56
CA ASN A 733 -32.89 16.26 0.12
C ASN A 733 -34.13 17.02 0.62
N VAL A 734 -33.93 18.02 1.48
CA VAL A 734 -35.03 18.78 2.09
C VAL A 734 -35.31 20.02 1.25
N GLU A 735 -36.39 20.00 0.47
CA GLU A 735 -36.89 21.22 -0.18
C GLU A 735 -37.32 22.23 0.89
N GLY A 736 -36.62 23.35 1.00
CA GLY A 736 -37.09 24.48 1.80
C GLY A 736 -38.41 25.03 1.25
N ALA A 737 -39.27 25.61 2.09
CA ALA A 737 -40.57 26.17 1.68
C ALA A 737 -40.52 27.27 0.59
N ASN A 738 -39.31 27.72 0.19
CA ASN A 738 -39.04 28.70 -0.86
C ASN A 738 -38.38 28.09 -2.13
N ALA A 739 -38.44 26.77 -2.32
CA ALA A 739 -37.71 26.01 -3.34
C ALA A 739 -37.86 26.49 -4.80
N LYS A 740 -38.91 27.25 -5.13
CA LYS A 740 -39.06 27.82 -6.48
C LYS A 740 -37.99 28.84 -6.88
N ALA A 741 -37.25 29.42 -5.93
CA ALA A 741 -36.21 30.42 -6.23
C ALA A 741 -34.79 29.86 -6.11
N ASN A 742 -34.56 28.87 -5.24
CA ASN A 742 -33.25 28.31 -4.91
C ASN A 742 -33.40 26.78 -4.70
N PRO A 743 -33.21 25.95 -5.74
CA PRO A 743 -33.25 24.49 -5.57
C PRO A 743 -32.14 24.03 -4.63
N SER A 744 -32.44 23.00 -3.83
CA SER A 744 -31.44 22.31 -3.01
C SER A 744 -30.78 21.27 -3.87
N ASP A 745 -29.49 21.43 -4.15
CA ASP A 745 -28.74 20.52 -5.00
C ASP A 745 -27.96 19.54 -4.12
N LEU A 746 -28.50 18.34 -3.99
CA LEU A 746 -27.79 17.22 -3.37
C LEU A 746 -26.84 16.64 -4.40
N ILE A 747 -25.52 16.75 -4.16
CA ILE A 747 -24.49 16.21 -5.06
C ILE A 747 -23.67 15.17 -4.30
N ILE A 748 -23.77 13.90 -4.66
CA ILE A 748 -22.99 12.82 -4.02
C ILE A 748 -21.77 12.51 -4.90
N ASP A 749 -20.60 12.45 -4.26
CA ASP A 749 -19.30 12.22 -4.92
C ASP A 749 -18.76 10.83 -4.52
N SER A 750 -18.64 10.56 -3.22
CA SER A 750 -18.22 9.24 -2.76
C SER A 750 -18.63 8.93 -1.34
N ILE A 751 -18.60 7.64 -0.99
CA ILE A 751 -18.89 7.14 0.35
C ILE A 751 -17.72 6.27 0.80
N ILE A 752 -17.31 6.35 2.07
CA ILE A 752 -16.31 5.45 2.63
C ILE A 752 -16.93 4.68 3.79
N ILE A 753 -16.76 3.36 3.79
CA ILE A 753 -17.25 2.45 4.81
C ILE A 753 -16.10 1.71 5.48
N ASN A 754 -16.12 1.64 6.81
CA ASN A 754 -15.18 0.81 7.58
C ASN A 754 -15.79 -0.56 7.79
N THR A 755 -15.17 -1.61 7.26
CA THR A 755 -15.60 -3.01 7.35
C THR A 755 -15.01 -3.75 8.56
N ALA A 756 -14.22 -3.06 9.41
CA ALA A 756 -13.63 -3.66 10.60
C ALA A 756 -14.71 -4.16 11.57
N GLY A 757 -14.51 -5.35 12.14
CA GLY A 757 -15.39 -5.92 13.16
C GLY A 757 -16.58 -6.73 12.64
N LEU A 758 -16.67 -6.96 11.33
CA LEU A 758 -17.57 -7.98 10.77
C LEU A 758 -17.01 -9.39 11.06
N ASP A 759 -17.08 -9.82 12.32
CA ASP A 759 -17.09 -11.25 12.64
C ASP A 759 -18.35 -11.84 11.99
N GLN A 760 -18.18 -12.71 10.99
CA GLN A 760 -19.24 -13.38 10.24
C GLN A 760 -20.35 -13.90 11.16
N PRO A 761 -21.55 -13.29 11.19
CA PRO A 761 -22.69 -13.84 11.90
C PRO A 761 -23.37 -14.89 11.01
N ALA A 762 -23.65 -16.07 11.57
CA ALA A 762 -24.61 -17.00 10.99
C ALA A 762 -25.97 -16.30 10.83
N GLY A 763 -26.48 -16.26 9.60
CA GLY A 763 -27.63 -15.42 9.23
C GLY A 763 -28.98 -15.84 9.84
N PRO A 764 -30.02 -15.03 9.56
CA PRO A 764 -31.31 -15.60 9.22
C PRO A 764 -31.89 -15.06 7.90
N ALA A 765 -32.78 -15.88 7.35
CA ALA A 765 -33.36 -15.82 6.01
C ALA A 765 -34.40 -14.72 5.76
N SER A 766 -34.64 -14.51 4.45
CA SER A 766 -35.90 -14.08 3.80
C SER A 766 -36.15 -12.59 3.53
N GLY A 767 -36.02 -12.21 2.26
CA GLY A 767 -37.19 -11.90 1.41
C GLY A 767 -37.48 -10.42 1.12
N GLY A 768 -37.22 -9.98 -0.11
CA GLY A 768 -37.71 -8.70 -0.63
C GLY A 768 -37.32 -8.45 -2.09
N ASN A 769 -38.30 -8.52 -2.99
CA ASN A 769 -38.23 -8.17 -4.41
C ASN A 769 -37.99 -6.67 -4.61
N GLY A 770 -37.04 -6.27 -5.46
CA GLY A 770 -36.86 -4.89 -5.92
C GLY A 770 -35.88 -4.79 -7.09
N THR A 771 -36.41 -4.55 -8.29
CA THR A 771 -35.69 -4.38 -9.56
C THR A 771 -35.31 -2.91 -9.79
N SER A 772 -34.04 -2.59 -10.14
CA SER A 772 -33.67 -1.48 -11.06
C SER A 772 -32.15 -1.49 -11.36
N PRO A 773 -31.68 -1.04 -12.54
CA PRO A 773 -30.35 -1.35 -13.09
C PRO A 773 -29.36 -0.18 -13.06
N ASP A 774 -28.11 -0.53 -13.42
CA ASP A 774 -27.05 0.28 -14.07
C ASP A 774 -25.81 0.57 -13.21
N SER A 775 -24.68 -0.01 -13.64
CA SER A 775 -23.37 0.07 -12.97
C SER A 775 -22.27 0.13 -14.04
N THR A 776 -21.48 1.20 -14.05
CA THR A 776 -20.23 1.31 -14.82
C THR A 776 -19.07 1.48 -13.84
N LEU A 777 -18.01 0.66 -13.97
CA LEU A 777 -16.84 0.63 -13.07
C LEU A 777 -15.52 0.81 -13.82
N ASP A 778 -14.57 1.32 -13.04
CA ASP A 778 -13.13 1.58 -13.19
C ASP A 778 -12.21 0.54 -13.89
N PRO A 779 -11.00 0.97 -14.34
CA PRO A 779 -9.90 0.11 -14.80
C PRO A 779 -9.20 -0.66 -13.64
N PRO A 780 -8.37 -1.69 -13.92
CA PRO A 780 -8.37 -2.94 -13.15
C PRO A 780 -7.70 -2.84 -11.78
N SER A 781 -8.45 -3.28 -10.76
CA SER A 781 -7.92 -3.67 -9.45
C SER A 781 -6.99 -4.88 -9.58
N ALA A 782 -5.92 -4.91 -8.77
CA ALA A 782 -4.95 -6.00 -8.72
C ALA A 782 -5.61 -7.37 -8.62
N LEU A 783 -5.08 -8.36 -9.37
CA LEU A 783 -5.57 -9.74 -9.33
C LEU A 783 -5.56 -10.28 -7.88
N PRO A 784 -6.59 -11.04 -7.47
CA PRO A 784 -6.59 -11.71 -6.18
C PRO A 784 -5.39 -12.68 -6.09
N THR A 785 -4.53 -12.48 -5.09
CA THR A 785 -3.27 -13.23 -4.89
C THR A 785 -3.45 -14.66 -4.37
N SER A 786 -4.68 -15.08 -4.10
CA SER A 786 -5.03 -16.43 -3.61
C SER A 786 -6.32 -16.92 -4.26
N GLY A 787 -6.22 -17.63 -5.38
CA GLY A 787 -7.34 -18.27 -6.06
C GLY A 787 -6.91 -19.32 -7.10
N THR A 788 -7.77 -20.32 -7.31
CA THR A 788 -7.65 -21.32 -8.37
C THR A 788 -8.24 -20.75 -9.65
N PHE A 789 -7.41 -20.55 -10.67
CA PHE A 789 -7.84 -20.09 -11.98
C PHE A 789 -8.48 -21.24 -12.78
N VAL A 790 -9.52 -20.93 -13.54
CA VAL A 790 -10.33 -21.87 -14.32
C VAL A 790 -10.44 -21.36 -15.75
N ASP A 791 -9.48 -21.78 -16.56
CA ASP A 791 -9.38 -21.53 -18.00
C ASP A 791 -10.68 -21.85 -18.76
N ASP A 792 -11.02 -21.15 -19.84
CA ASP A 792 -12.21 -21.41 -20.67
C ASP A 792 -12.24 -22.80 -21.34
N THR A 793 -11.11 -23.49 -21.37
CA THR A 793 -10.98 -24.89 -21.81
C THR A 793 -11.24 -25.91 -20.70
N ASP A 794 -11.34 -25.48 -19.44
CA ASP A 794 -11.59 -26.37 -18.31
C ASP A 794 -12.98 -27.01 -18.38
N SER A 795 -13.05 -28.32 -18.09
CA SER A 795 -14.29 -29.10 -18.08
C SER A 795 -15.37 -28.61 -17.12
N ARG A 796 -15.01 -27.75 -16.15
CA ARG A 796 -15.95 -27.07 -15.25
C ARG A 796 -16.81 -26.03 -15.97
N TRP A 797 -16.37 -25.57 -17.13
CA TRP A 797 -17.19 -24.75 -18.02
C TRP A 797 -18.10 -25.63 -18.88
N THR A 798 -19.37 -25.25 -18.92
CA THR A 798 -20.33 -25.74 -19.90
C THR A 798 -20.86 -24.58 -20.72
N PHE A 799 -21.02 -24.81 -22.01
CA PHE A 799 -21.40 -23.78 -22.97
C PHE A 799 -22.72 -24.14 -23.64
N ALA A 800 -23.60 -23.15 -23.81
CA ALA A 800 -24.84 -23.28 -24.57
C ALA A 800 -24.89 -22.20 -25.67
N GLY A 801 -25.45 -22.54 -26.83
CA GLY A 801 -25.46 -21.69 -28.02
C GLY A 801 -24.37 -22.06 -29.04
N GLN A 802 -24.21 -21.24 -30.09
CA GLN A 802 -23.07 -21.40 -30.99
C GLN A 802 -21.86 -20.73 -30.33
N VAL A 803 -20.98 -21.56 -29.76
CA VAL A 803 -19.78 -21.12 -29.06
C VAL A 803 -18.56 -21.57 -29.85
N GLY A 804 -17.76 -20.62 -30.33
CA GLY A 804 -16.49 -20.87 -30.97
C GLY A 804 -15.41 -21.10 -29.93
N ALA A 805 -14.70 -22.24 -30.01
CA ALA A 805 -13.42 -22.39 -29.33
C ALA A 805 -12.37 -21.65 -30.15
N ILE A 806 -11.75 -20.61 -29.59
CA ILE A 806 -10.72 -19.86 -30.32
C ILE A 806 -9.41 -19.94 -29.56
N SER A 807 -8.33 -20.15 -30.31
CA SER A 807 -6.97 -20.16 -29.80
C SER A 807 -6.04 -19.59 -30.86
N ALA A 808 -4.78 -19.31 -30.47
CA ALA A 808 -3.74 -18.95 -31.43
C ALA A 808 -3.57 -19.99 -32.57
N SER A 809 -3.82 -21.28 -32.28
CA SER A 809 -3.68 -22.39 -33.24
C SER A 809 -4.94 -22.68 -34.05
N ALA A 810 -6.09 -22.15 -33.65
CA ALA A 810 -7.37 -22.27 -34.33
C ALA A 810 -8.11 -20.92 -34.30
N PRO A 811 -7.60 -19.90 -35.02
CA PRO A 811 -8.26 -18.59 -35.08
C PRO A 811 -9.60 -18.72 -35.77
N CYS A 812 -10.61 -17.98 -35.29
CA CYS A 812 -11.93 -18.00 -35.90
C CYS A 812 -11.97 -17.07 -37.12
N GLU A 813 -11.83 -17.65 -38.32
CA GLU A 813 -11.83 -16.88 -39.59
C GLU A 813 -13.14 -16.08 -39.82
N SER A 814 -14.25 -16.51 -39.21
CA SER A 814 -15.55 -15.85 -39.33
C SER A 814 -15.88 -14.87 -38.21
N CYS A 815 -15.05 -14.80 -37.17
CA CYS A 815 -15.33 -13.97 -36.00
C CYS A 815 -15.07 -12.50 -36.30
N LEU A 816 -15.91 -11.64 -35.73
CA LEU A 816 -15.87 -10.21 -36.01
C LEU A 816 -14.68 -9.52 -35.32
N VAL A 817 -14.14 -10.13 -34.27
CA VAL A 817 -12.93 -9.70 -33.56
C VAL A 817 -12.03 -10.91 -33.32
N GLN A 818 -10.73 -10.68 -33.43
CA GLN A 818 -9.72 -11.61 -32.97
C GLN A 818 -8.81 -10.85 -31.98
N PRO A 819 -9.07 -10.96 -30.67
CA PRO A 819 -8.10 -10.55 -29.67
C PRO A 819 -6.74 -11.23 -29.90
N ASP A 820 -5.68 -10.59 -29.43
CA ASP A 820 -4.36 -11.20 -29.35
C ASP A 820 -4.41 -12.35 -28.35
N ALA A 821 -4.31 -13.57 -28.87
CA ALA A 821 -4.31 -14.78 -28.08
C ALA A 821 -3.24 -14.77 -26.98
N SER A 822 -2.07 -14.14 -27.21
CA SER A 822 -0.97 -14.10 -26.22
C SER A 822 -1.31 -13.33 -24.95
N LEU A 823 -2.36 -12.52 -24.98
CA LEU A 823 -2.83 -11.71 -23.85
C LEU A 823 -4.03 -12.34 -23.13
N ALA A 824 -4.66 -13.36 -23.73
CA ALA A 824 -5.73 -14.13 -23.11
C ALA A 824 -5.16 -15.20 -22.16
N TYR A 825 -5.89 -15.53 -21.09
CA TYR A 825 -5.50 -16.59 -20.18
C TYR A 825 -5.48 -17.94 -20.92
N GLY A 826 -4.39 -18.70 -20.76
CA GLY A 826 -4.22 -19.97 -21.48
C GLY A 826 -4.00 -19.86 -23.00
N ASN A 827 -3.92 -18.64 -23.55
CA ASN A 827 -3.95 -18.36 -24.99
C ASN A 827 -5.23 -18.84 -25.70
N THR A 828 -6.34 -18.92 -24.97
CA THR A 828 -7.64 -19.37 -25.46
C THR A 828 -8.75 -18.45 -25.00
N TRP A 829 -9.85 -18.42 -25.73
CA TRP A 829 -11.09 -17.81 -25.29
C TRP A 829 -12.28 -18.46 -26.00
N ARG A 830 -13.48 -18.28 -25.45
CA ARG A 830 -14.73 -18.62 -26.11
C ARG A 830 -15.43 -17.41 -26.65
N ASP A 831 -15.71 -17.44 -27.95
CA ASP A 831 -16.54 -16.45 -28.63
C ASP A 831 -17.99 -16.91 -28.63
N LEU A 832 -18.85 -16.09 -28.04
CA LEU A 832 -20.29 -16.22 -28.10
C LEU A 832 -20.86 -14.97 -28.78
N SER A 833 -20.56 -14.76 -30.06
CA SER A 833 -21.15 -13.72 -30.92
C SER A 833 -22.67 -13.90 -31.15
N SER A 834 -23.24 -15.02 -30.70
CA SER A 834 -24.67 -15.31 -30.76
C SER A 834 -25.26 -15.54 -29.36
N ALA A 835 -26.59 -15.69 -29.25
CA ALA A 835 -27.27 -15.90 -27.99
C ALA A 835 -26.81 -17.23 -27.42
N GLY A 836 -26.17 -17.17 -26.26
CA GLY A 836 -25.53 -18.30 -25.63
C GLY A 836 -25.11 -17.97 -24.21
N SER A 837 -24.62 -18.97 -23.51
CA SER A 837 -24.18 -18.83 -22.13
C SER A 837 -22.96 -19.68 -21.83
N ALA A 838 -22.16 -19.23 -20.88
CA ALA A 838 -21.10 -19.99 -20.25
C ALA A 838 -21.43 -20.20 -18.77
N THR A 839 -21.40 -21.44 -18.30
CA THR A 839 -21.70 -21.81 -16.91
C THR A 839 -20.48 -22.48 -16.30
N LEU A 840 -19.92 -21.86 -15.25
CA LEU A 840 -18.86 -22.39 -14.42
C LEU A 840 -19.45 -23.16 -13.23
N THR A 841 -19.12 -24.45 -13.10
CA THR A 841 -19.57 -25.29 -11.98
C THR A 841 -18.40 -25.56 -11.02
N PHE A 842 -18.60 -25.36 -9.72
CA PHE A 842 -17.54 -25.51 -8.72
C PHE A 842 -18.06 -25.90 -7.33
N THR A 843 -17.17 -26.33 -6.44
CA THR A 843 -17.46 -26.71 -5.04
C THR A 843 -16.22 -26.37 -4.22
N GLY A 844 -16.36 -26.00 -2.94
CA GLY A 844 -15.21 -25.71 -2.07
C GLY A 844 -14.66 -24.28 -2.12
N ALA A 845 -15.21 -23.41 -2.96
CA ALA A 845 -14.79 -22.00 -3.05
C ALA A 845 -15.74 -21.09 -2.25
N SER A 846 -15.17 -20.14 -1.49
CA SER A 846 -15.92 -19.12 -0.74
C SER A 846 -16.23 -17.88 -1.58
N ALA A 847 -15.59 -17.73 -2.75
CA ALA A 847 -15.92 -16.73 -3.75
C ALA A 847 -15.56 -17.21 -5.17
N ALA A 848 -16.21 -16.63 -6.17
CA ALA A 848 -15.93 -16.85 -7.58
C ALA A 848 -16.00 -15.55 -8.37
N ALA A 849 -15.07 -15.34 -9.29
CA ALA A 849 -15.09 -14.24 -10.25
C ALA A 849 -14.96 -14.75 -11.69
N VAL A 850 -15.52 -14.03 -12.65
CA VAL A 850 -15.42 -14.34 -14.09
C VAL A 850 -14.86 -13.15 -14.82
N TYR A 851 -13.88 -13.42 -15.69
CA TYR A 851 -13.16 -12.47 -16.50
C TYR A 851 -13.42 -12.74 -17.98
N VAL A 852 -13.60 -11.67 -18.74
CA VAL A 852 -13.82 -11.69 -20.19
C VAL A 852 -12.82 -10.77 -20.87
N ILE A 853 -12.70 -10.90 -22.18
CA ILE A 853 -12.06 -9.93 -23.05
C ILE A 853 -13.16 -8.98 -23.54
N CYS A 854 -12.95 -7.68 -23.35
CA CYS A 854 -13.82 -6.69 -23.97
C CYS A 854 -13.28 -6.36 -25.36
N PRO A 855 -13.97 -6.75 -26.45
CA PRO A 855 -13.49 -6.45 -27.80
C PRO A 855 -13.44 -4.94 -28.02
N GLY A 856 -12.31 -4.46 -28.53
CA GLY A 856 -12.16 -3.08 -28.98
C GLY A 856 -13.05 -2.75 -30.19
N PRO A 857 -12.91 -1.54 -30.77
CA PRO A 857 -13.70 -1.13 -31.92
C PRO A 857 -13.47 -2.03 -33.14
N LEU A 858 -14.54 -2.34 -33.88
CA LEU A 858 -14.50 -3.16 -35.09
C LEU A 858 -13.61 -2.51 -36.17
N THR A 859 -12.42 -3.06 -36.38
CA THR A 859 -11.54 -2.64 -37.48
C THR A 859 -12.12 -3.12 -38.81
N GLY A 860 -12.39 -2.20 -39.74
CA GLY A 860 -12.83 -2.52 -41.10
C GLY A 860 -14.34 -2.46 -41.39
N LYS A 861 -15.19 -2.11 -40.42
CA LYS A 861 -16.59 -1.72 -40.67
C LYS A 861 -16.81 -0.21 -40.52
N ALA A 862 -17.95 0.28 -41.00
CA ALA A 862 -18.27 1.72 -40.97
C ALA A 862 -17.99 2.30 -39.58
N ALA A 863 -17.21 3.40 -39.55
CA ALA A 863 -16.83 4.10 -38.34
C ALA A 863 -18.06 4.32 -37.44
N GLY A 864 -18.04 3.74 -36.24
CA GLY A 864 -19.15 3.78 -35.27
C GLY A 864 -19.82 2.44 -34.95
N SER A 865 -19.39 1.33 -35.57
CA SER A 865 -19.85 -0.01 -35.16
C SER A 865 -19.12 -0.46 -33.89
N ILE A 866 -19.76 -0.30 -32.74
CA ILE A 866 -19.22 -0.68 -31.42
C ILE A 866 -19.90 -1.96 -30.92
N PHE A 867 -19.16 -2.80 -30.19
CA PHE A 867 -19.76 -3.89 -29.43
C PHE A 867 -20.40 -3.33 -28.17
N ARG A 868 -21.64 -3.75 -27.91
CA ARG A 868 -22.28 -3.56 -26.60
C ARG A 868 -22.38 -4.93 -25.95
N GLY A 869 -21.40 -5.28 -25.13
CA GLY A 869 -21.43 -6.50 -24.33
C GLY A 869 -22.49 -6.36 -23.23
N VAL A 870 -23.58 -7.09 -23.35
CA VAL A 870 -24.66 -7.06 -22.35
C VAL A 870 -24.85 -8.49 -21.82
N PHE A 871 -24.46 -8.72 -20.58
CA PHE A 871 -24.40 -10.07 -20.01
C PHE A 871 -25.31 -10.23 -18.80
N ASN A 872 -26.24 -11.17 -18.88
CA ASN A 872 -27.01 -11.61 -17.72
C ASN A 872 -26.19 -12.58 -16.89
N ILE A 873 -26.04 -12.30 -15.60
CA ILE A 873 -25.28 -13.14 -14.68
C ILE A 873 -26.27 -13.84 -13.74
N SER A 874 -26.05 -15.11 -13.43
CA SER A 874 -26.82 -15.82 -12.41
C SER A 874 -25.93 -16.76 -11.58
N LEU A 875 -26.14 -16.77 -10.27
CA LEU A 875 -25.52 -17.69 -9.32
C LEU A 875 -26.59 -18.68 -8.84
N ASP A 876 -26.38 -19.98 -9.05
CA ASP A 876 -27.31 -21.05 -8.67
C ASP A 876 -28.73 -20.85 -9.21
N GLY A 877 -28.79 -20.37 -10.45
CA GLY A 877 -30.04 -20.00 -11.13
C GLY A 877 -30.70 -18.73 -10.60
N GLN A 878 -30.15 -18.08 -9.56
CA GLN A 878 -30.61 -16.79 -9.08
C GLN A 878 -29.92 -15.66 -9.85
N PRO A 879 -30.69 -14.73 -10.44
CA PRO A 879 -30.11 -13.62 -11.19
C PRO A 879 -29.23 -12.76 -10.29
N GLN A 880 -28.09 -12.34 -10.84
CA GLN A 880 -27.16 -11.37 -10.29
C GLN A 880 -27.30 -10.05 -11.08
N PRO A 881 -26.71 -8.93 -10.60
CA PRO A 881 -26.65 -7.71 -11.38
C PRO A 881 -26.12 -7.98 -12.79
N GLN A 882 -26.86 -7.51 -13.78
CA GLN A 882 -26.48 -7.61 -15.18
C GLN A 882 -25.23 -6.76 -15.42
N TRP A 883 -24.28 -7.27 -16.18
CA TRP A 883 -23.11 -6.50 -16.57
C TRP A 883 -23.37 -5.84 -17.93
N ASN A 884 -23.21 -4.52 -17.98
CA ASN A 884 -23.28 -3.74 -19.20
C ASN A 884 -21.88 -3.21 -19.51
N ALA A 885 -21.35 -3.53 -20.69
CA ALA A 885 -20.19 -2.85 -21.22
C ALA A 885 -20.48 -1.34 -21.31
N PRO A 886 -19.47 -0.47 -21.19
CA PRO A 886 -19.64 0.97 -21.36
C PRO A 886 -20.44 1.30 -22.62
N GLU A 887 -21.29 2.34 -22.60
CA GLU A 887 -22.20 2.67 -23.72
C GLU A 887 -21.52 2.82 -25.10
N LYS A 888 -20.21 3.01 -25.13
CA LYS A 888 -19.39 3.14 -26.34
C LYS A 888 -18.59 1.88 -26.70
N GLY A 889 -18.82 0.75 -26.01
CA GLY A 889 -17.91 -0.39 -26.04
C GLY A 889 -16.55 -0.04 -25.45
N CYS A 890 -15.61 -0.97 -25.48
CA CYS A 890 -14.23 -0.66 -25.10
C CYS A 890 -13.54 0.09 -26.25
N SER A 891 -12.85 1.19 -25.93
CA SER A 891 -12.12 2.01 -26.92
C SER A 891 -10.92 1.29 -27.54
N GLU A 892 -10.45 0.26 -26.86
CA GLU A 892 -9.43 -0.70 -27.27
C GLU A 892 -9.80 -2.09 -26.74
N THR A 893 -9.11 -3.14 -27.21
CA THR A 893 -9.33 -4.49 -26.67
C THR A 893 -8.78 -4.56 -25.25
N LEU A 894 -9.66 -4.73 -24.27
CA LEU A 894 -9.28 -4.86 -22.86
C LEU A 894 -9.30 -6.34 -22.46
N TYR A 895 -8.23 -6.80 -21.82
CA TYR A 895 -8.11 -8.15 -21.27
C TYR A 895 -8.38 -8.13 -19.78
N ASN A 896 -8.76 -9.29 -19.22
CA ASN A 896 -9.01 -9.44 -17.78
C ASN A 896 -10.11 -8.49 -17.26
N VAL A 897 -11.17 -8.27 -18.05
CA VAL A 897 -12.32 -7.47 -17.61
C VAL A 897 -13.22 -8.32 -16.74
N MET A 898 -13.31 -7.99 -15.46
CA MET A 898 -14.17 -8.71 -14.52
C MET A 898 -15.64 -8.39 -14.79
N VAL A 899 -16.45 -9.40 -15.11
CA VAL A 899 -17.89 -9.24 -15.36
C VAL A 899 -18.74 -9.74 -14.20
N ALA A 900 -18.26 -10.71 -13.43
CA ALA A 900 -18.96 -11.24 -12.27
C ALA A 900 -17.99 -11.39 -11.09
N ASN A 901 -18.44 -11.06 -9.89
CA ASN A 901 -17.75 -11.34 -8.63
C ASN A 901 -18.78 -11.67 -7.55
N VAL A 902 -18.76 -12.91 -7.07
CA VAL A 902 -19.65 -13.43 -6.03
C VAL A 902 -18.81 -13.89 -4.84
N THR A 903 -19.21 -13.49 -3.63
CA THR A 903 -18.52 -13.82 -2.38
C THR A 903 -19.50 -14.42 -1.37
N GLY A 904 -18.97 -15.01 -0.30
CA GLY A 904 -19.79 -15.59 0.77
C GLY A 904 -20.49 -16.89 0.36
N LEU A 905 -19.89 -17.65 -0.55
CA LEU A 905 -20.41 -18.93 -1.03
C LEU A 905 -20.22 -20.03 0.03
N ASP A 906 -21.19 -20.94 0.12
CA ASP A 906 -21.10 -22.10 1.02
C ASP A 906 -20.16 -23.14 0.42
N THR A 907 -18.97 -23.24 0.99
CA THR A 907 -17.91 -24.13 0.50
C THR A 907 -18.29 -25.61 0.54
N SER A 908 -19.36 -25.99 1.25
CA SER A 908 -19.86 -27.37 1.32
C SER A 908 -20.84 -27.73 0.20
N THR A 909 -21.36 -26.74 -0.55
CA THR A 909 -22.32 -26.96 -1.63
C THR A 909 -21.71 -26.74 -3.00
N GLN A 910 -22.26 -27.41 -4.01
CA GLN A 910 -21.91 -27.14 -5.39
C GLN A 910 -22.62 -25.86 -5.84
N HIS A 911 -21.85 -24.97 -6.46
CA HIS A 911 -22.32 -23.71 -7.03
C HIS A 911 -22.17 -23.69 -8.55
N THR A 912 -23.01 -22.90 -9.20
CA THR A 912 -22.99 -22.64 -10.64
C THR A 912 -23.05 -21.13 -10.89
N LEU A 913 -22.07 -20.59 -11.62
CA LEU A 913 -22.04 -19.19 -12.04
C LEU A 913 -22.21 -19.14 -13.55
N THR A 914 -23.32 -18.60 -14.03
CA THR A 914 -23.66 -18.52 -15.46
C THR A 914 -23.60 -17.09 -15.95
N VAL A 915 -22.90 -16.87 -17.06
CA VAL A 915 -22.85 -15.61 -17.81
C VAL A 915 -23.53 -15.85 -19.17
N THR A 916 -24.59 -15.11 -19.45
CA THR A 916 -25.42 -15.28 -20.66
C THR A 916 -25.30 -14.04 -21.54
N ASN A 917 -24.88 -14.22 -22.79
CA ASN A 917 -24.85 -13.16 -23.77
C ASN A 917 -26.27 -12.79 -24.23
N VAL A 918 -26.67 -11.54 -23.97
CA VAL A 918 -27.97 -11.02 -24.39
C VAL A 918 -27.80 -10.32 -25.74
N ILE A 919 -28.18 -10.97 -26.84
CA ILE A 919 -28.28 -10.28 -28.13
C ILE A 919 -29.46 -9.28 -28.04
N SER A 920 -29.16 -8.00 -27.85
CA SER A 920 -30.06 -6.90 -28.22
C SER A 920 -29.73 -6.43 -29.65
N GLU A 921 -30.43 -5.45 -30.22
CA GLU A 921 -30.39 -5.08 -31.65
C GLU A 921 -29.00 -4.67 -32.23
N SER A 922 -27.93 -4.74 -31.42
CA SER A 922 -26.52 -4.55 -31.80
C SER A 922 -25.72 -5.85 -31.57
N PRO A 923 -24.64 -6.12 -32.34
CA PRO A 923 -23.79 -7.28 -32.07
C PRO A 923 -23.23 -7.18 -30.63
N SER A 924 -23.69 -8.07 -29.76
CA SER A 924 -23.13 -8.31 -28.43
C SER A 924 -22.23 -9.52 -28.55
N ASP A 925 -21.01 -9.40 -28.06
CA ASP A 925 -20.01 -10.46 -28.13
C ASP A 925 -19.48 -10.72 -26.71
N LEU A 926 -19.60 -11.97 -26.28
CA LEU A 926 -19.04 -12.45 -25.02
C LEU A 926 -17.80 -13.26 -25.38
N LEU A 927 -16.64 -12.66 -25.13
CA LEU A 927 -15.34 -13.31 -25.27
C LEU A 927 -14.87 -13.80 -23.90
N LEU A 928 -15.36 -14.96 -23.47
CA LEU A 928 -15.03 -15.53 -22.15
C LEU A 928 -13.57 -15.99 -22.11
N ASP A 929 -12.83 -15.59 -21.07
CA ASP A 929 -11.41 -15.89 -20.89
C ASP A 929 -11.17 -16.89 -19.75
N TYR A 930 -11.48 -16.53 -18.50
CA TYR A 930 -11.30 -17.45 -17.37
C TYR A 930 -12.18 -17.10 -16.16
N GLY A 931 -12.27 -18.04 -15.23
CA GLY A 931 -12.83 -17.83 -13.89
C GLY A 931 -11.76 -17.90 -12.80
N VAL A 932 -12.01 -17.30 -11.65
CA VAL A 932 -11.16 -17.43 -10.45
C VAL A 932 -12.02 -17.92 -9.29
N LEU A 933 -11.59 -18.99 -8.63
CA LEU A 933 -12.23 -19.56 -7.46
C LEU A 933 -11.36 -19.31 -6.22
N ILE A 934 -11.89 -18.63 -5.22
CA ILE A 934 -11.16 -18.36 -3.97
C ILE A 934 -11.56 -19.43 -2.96
N GLU A 935 -10.60 -20.26 -2.56
CA GLU A 935 -10.82 -21.31 -1.56
C GLU A 935 -10.66 -20.74 -0.16
N SER A 936 -11.58 -21.06 0.76
CA SER A 936 -11.36 -20.76 2.17
C SER A 936 -10.26 -21.67 2.71
N SER A 937 -9.23 -21.11 3.34
CA SER A 937 -8.19 -21.87 4.04
C SER A 937 -8.79 -22.56 5.28
N ALA A 938 -9.46 -23.68 5.05
CA ALA A 938 -10.00 -24.52 6.11
C ALA A 938 -8.81 -25.13 6.88
N SER A 939 -8.67 -24.75 8.15
CA SER A 939 -7.77 -25.42 9.08
C SER A 939 -8.26 -26.85 9.30
N SER A 940 -7.64 -27.81 8.61
CA SER A 940 -7.99 -29.23 8.72
C SER A 940 -7.60 -29.75 10.11
N SER A 941 -8.54 -29.70 11.06
CA SER A 941 -8.43 -30.49 12.29
C SER A 941 -8.91 -31.91 11.98
N SER A 942 -7.96 -32.83 11.78
CA SER A 942 -8.30 -34.25 11.60
C SER A 942 -8.81 -34.83 12.91
N SER A 943 -10.12 -35.02 13.04
CA SER A 943 -10.69 -35.82 14.12
C SER A 943 -10.61 -37.30 13.73
N THR A 944 -9.77 -38.05 14.43
CA THR A 944 -9.73 -39.51 14.37
C THR A 944 -11.03 -40.07 14.96
N PRO A 945 -11.77 -40.95 14.25
CA PRO A 945 -12.98 -41.55 14.78
C PRO A 945 -12.62 -42.50 15.92
N THR A 946 -13.19 -42.25 17.10
CA THR A 946 -13.02 -43.07 18.30
C THR A 946 -13.98 -44.25 18.23
N ASP A 947 -13.42 -45.42 17.88
CA ASP A 947 -14.10 -46.69 17.88
C ASP A 947 -14.35 -47.15 19.33
N SER A 948 -15.62 -47.28 19.73
CA SER A 948 -16.02 -47.78 21.05
C SER A 948 -16.69 -49.14 20.88
N GLY A 949 -15.89 -50.19 21.07
CA GLY A 949 -16.37 -51.57 21.09
C GLY A 949 -17.18 -51.87 22.36
N SER A 950 -18.30 -52.58 22.19
CA SER A 950 -18.88 -53.43 23.24
C SER A 950 -19.20 -54.81 22.65
N SER A 951 -18.69 -55.83 23.32
CA SER A 951 -18.79 -57.24 22.93
C SER A 951 -20.12 -57.86 23.34
N SER A 952 -20.71 -58.68 22.47
CA SER A 952 -21.41 -59.90 22.90
C SER A 952 -21.44 -60.95 21.76
N GLN A 953 -20.83 -62.10 22.05
CA GLN A 953 -21.03 -63.41 21.40
C GLN A 953 -22.45 -63.95 21.74
N PRO A 954 -22.94 -65.12 21.25
CA PRO A 954 -22.43 -66.07 20.23
C PRO A 954 -23.52 -66.64 19.27
N THR A 955 -23.12 -67.27 18.13
CA THR A 955 -23.46 -68.67 17.70
C THR A 955 -23.14 -68.93 16.22
N ALA A 956 -22.69 -70.16 15.94
CA ALA A 956 -22.35 -70.74 14.63
C ALA A 956 -23.54 -71.60 14.08
N PRO A 957 -23.37 -72.47 13.04
CA PRO A 957 -22.98 -72.37 11.61
C PRO A 957 -24.21 -72.81 10.71
N PRO A 958 -24.18 -73.32 9.44
CA PRO A 958 -23.07 -73.77 8.57
C PRO A 958 -23.16 -73.57 7.02
N ALA A 959 -22.00 -73.79 6.38
CA ALA A 959 -21.66 -74.55 5.16
C ALA A 959 -22.52 -74.52 3.86
N GLY A 960 -21.80 -74.40 2.73
CA GLY A 960 -22.14 -74.93 1.39
C GLY A 960 -21.56 -74.07 0.25
N SER A 961 -20.39 -74.35 -0.31
CA SER A 961 -20.14 -75.15 -1.55
C SER A 961 -21.07 -74.78 -2.72
N GLY A 962 -20.66 -74.44 -3.93
CA GLY A 962 -19.38 -74.44 -4.65
C GLY A 962 -19.65 -74.31 -6.16
N HIS A 963 -18.60 -74.14 -6.99
CA HIS A 963 -18.56 -74.42 -8.45
C HIS A 963 -19.51 -73.59 -9.36
N SER A 964 -19.25 -73.17 -10.59
CA SER A 964 -18.16 -73.28 -11.58
C SER A 964 -18.58 -72.45 -12.83
N LEU A 965 -17.63 -72.23 -13.75
CA LEU A 965 -17.79 -71.99 -15.21
C LEU A 965 -18.06 -70.57 -15.78
N VAL A 966 -16.95 -69.95 -16.21
CA VAL A 966 -16.63 -69.40 -17.55
C VAL A 966 -17.53 -69.94 -18.69
N PRO A 967 -18.01 -69.12 -19.67
CA PRO A 967 -17.22 -68.93 -20.90
C PRO A 967 -17.28 -67.57 -21.65
N HIS A 968 -16.18 -67.37 -22.36
CA HIS A 968 -15.89 -66.57 -23.55
C HIS A 968 -17.05 -66.13 -24.47
N GLY A 969 -16.87 -64.96 -25.09
CA GLY A 969 -17.50 -64.57 -26.34
C GLY A 969 -16.75 -63.44 -27.05
N THR A 970 -15.90 -63.79 -28.00
CA THR A 970 -15.23 -62.94 -29.01
C THR A 970 -16.10 -62.80 -30.28
N ALA A 971 -16.08 -61.64 -30.95
CA ALA A 971 -16.00 -61.44 -32.42
C ALA A 971 -16.08 -59.92 -32.74
N LEU A 972 -15.08 -59.25 -33.36
CA LEU A 972 -14.59 -59.26 -34.75
C LEU A 972 -15.62 -58.84 -35.84
N GLY A 973 -15.40 -57.64 -36.41
CA GLY A 973 -15.14 -57.52 -37.86
C GLY A 973 -16.03 -56.62 -38.73
N PHE A 974 -15.34 -55.69 -39.44
CA PHE A 974 -15.56 -55.22 -40.83
C PHE A 974 -16.76 -54.29 -41.14
N VAL A 975 -16.77 -53.32 -42.08
CA VAL A 975 -15.80 -52.58 -42.94
C VAL A 975 -16.62 -51.56 -43.78
N ALA A 976 -16.00 -50.45 -44.22
CA ALA A 976 -16.32 -49.59 -45.40
C ALA A 976 -17.64 -48.78 -45.41
N ALA A 977 -17.80 -47.66 -46.12
CA ALA A 977 -16.94 -46.67 -46.79
C ALA A 977 -17.87 -45.56 -47.38
N LEU A 978 -17.32 -44.35 -47.59
CA LEU A 978 -17.53 -43.42 -48.72
C LEU A 978 -18.93 -42.88 -49.11
N LEU A 979 -19.09 -41.54 -49.06
CA LEU A 979 -19.55 -40.55 -50.10
C LEU A 979 -20.18 -39.32 -49.38
N THR A 980 -19.55 -38.14 -49.33
CA THR A 980 -19.61 -37.02 -50.32
C THR A 980 -21.03 -36.57 -50.69
N PHE A 981 -21.43 -35.34 -50.35
CA PHE A 981 -21.76 -34.26 -51.31
C PHE A 981 -21.99 -32.89 -50.62
N LEU A 982 -21.52 -31.85 -51.31
CA LEU A 982 -21.65 -30.42 -51.04
C LEU A 982 -23.09 -29.90 -51.14
N VAL A 983 -23.42 -28.88 -50.32
CA VAL A 983 -23.75 -27.50 -50.76
C VAL A 983 -23.06 -26.53 -49.80
#